data_AF-A0A197K7M1-F1
#
_entry.id   AF-A0A197K7M1-F1
#
_cell.length_a   1.000
_cell.length_b   1.000
_cell.length_c   1.000
_cell.angle_alpha   90.00
_cell.angle_beta   90.00
_cell.angle_gamma   90.00
#
_symmetry.space_group_name_H-M   'P 1'
#
loop_
_entity.id
_entity.type
_entity.pdbx_description
1 polymer ?
#
loop_
_entity_poly.entity_id
_entity_poly.type
_entity_poly.pdbx_seq_one_letter_code
_entity_poly.pdbx_strand_id
1 'polypeptide(L)'
;MLILRPPFTNATDSSVSNLISVCLRPQLIYTVTGETNGNNIVTPPVPSPLNYFAHIRHLNLDVGAMDPLQPLSQEDWRSEQMYFLSNEFSQLRRSHHLARAYADLLYHQQGPVSIHRRLLLYREVTWLFANTVLEQLQSLTIPLSDIKRYTNIVCRMGSLEHIRYLLDEAWTHPVIKNSDGTEVTDARKEEVLSLAVQLVKDHARLFPRRLRKVSSCNWDKQIGFLRQSIPKDVQLEIFRMLPPVQRMKSLTGDNWLQLAAHPEATDLRFLETLRNKIPAEEWFGPSYDYRQLLQRCRTLKNLEIPPLGQGSFAWAVQEKRNHDSRIFANKGQGEVAWEENSLPRGLVPLENFIIEEHLKPLTDEIDDVAFAFSQTLANITVRISGIDTEMRWIHFGRGWVDLPKLTRLEIQANFARLDLHPELLSHCPNVTCVRLSDRTYGYRCQDIVPCQAAHLAHVETLTLTGWSALTFHQATLHSANKLTKLEVTMELDGEDGCFIPPPSELKWSYGIEDDSRVGTEFQEPPAILRPRWTWDWYLPCLTDLQLTSEFAYCIQFQFLPGCPSLRSLSLDIHSVDNDSLIMIPEDLVAPSIWGDPTSPPAKIVVPSLRRLCLRGRWIMNDAYMLDFMTGMFPNVEDWVLDGWEDITLRGLIAVLRTQQSANHYRNVYTSLALPSKQEVEEFAMLTESSVTGDAVVLPVMVYFYNMPYGEIHTVYRFSSVV
;
A
#
# COMPACT_ATOMS: atom_id res chain seq x y z
N MET A 1 -6.25 -30.67 5.47
CA MET A 1 -5.32 -30.08 4.50
C MET A 1 -4.01 -30.85 4.66
N LEU A 2 -3.63 -31.72 3.72
CA LEU A 2 -2.26 -32.25 3.70
C LEU A 2 -1.38 -31.07 3.25
N ILE A 3 -1.04 -30.19 4.19
CA ILE A 3 0.07 -29.28 3.99
C ILE A 3 1.30 -30.18 4.17
N LEU A 4 1.96 -30.51 3.07
CA LEU A 4 3.34 -30.99 3.13
C LEU A 4 4.21 -29.79 3.56
N ARG A 5 4.18 -29.44 4.85
CA ARG A 5 5.17 -28.58 5.48
C ARG A 5 5.74 -29.35 6.67
N PRO A 6 7.04 -29.68 6.66
CA PRO A 6 7.65 -30.40 7.77
C PRO A 6 7.72 -29.50 9.01
N PRO A 7 7.63 -30.06 10.23
CA PRO A 7 8.05 -29.34 11.42
C PRO A 7 9.57 -29.20 11.41
N PHE A 8 10.03 -28.04 11.86
CA PHE A 8 11.39 -27.52 11.92
C PHE A 8 12.59 -28.49 11.96
N THR A 9 13.64 -28.03 11.24
CA THR A 9 15.09 -28.24 11.40
C THR A 9 15.70 -29.61 11.05
N ASN A 10 16.53 -29.57 10.00
CA ASN A 10 17.63 -30.51 9.67
C ASN A 10 17.26 -31.99 9.44
N ALA A 11 16.39 -32.25 8.46
CA ALA A 11 16.27 -33.58 7.84
C ALA A 11 16.60 -33.48 6.34
N THR A 12 17.61 -34.24 5.91
CA THR A 12 18.10 -34.34 4.53
C THR A 12 17.05 -34.98 3.59
N ASP A 13 16.62 -34.20 2.61
CA ASP A 13 16.17 -34.40 1.21
C ASP A 13 15.65 -35.75 0.64
N SER A 14 15.48 -36.82 1.41
CA SER A 14 14.94 -38.08 0.87
C SER A 14 13.41 -38.24 1.02
N SER A 15 12.73 -37.41 1.80
CA SER A 15 11.39 -37.74 2.33
C SER A 15 10.22 -37.54 1.35
N VAL A 16 10.26 -36.55 0.45
CA VAL A 16 9.17 -36.34 -0.55
C VAL A 16 9.28 -37.33 -1.72
N SER A 17 10.51 -37.59 -2.19
CA SER A 17 10.77 -38.63 -3.19
C SER A 17 10.51 -40.04 -2.62
N ASN A 18 10.82 -40.27 -1.33
CA ASN A 18 10.45 -41.51 -0.64
C ASN A 18 8.94 -41.64 -0.39
N LEU A 19 8.19 -40.56 -0.14
CA LEU A 19 6.72 -40.64 0.01
C LEU A 19 6.03 -40.99 -1.31
N ILE A 20 6.49 -40.41 -2.42
CA ILE A 20 6.03 -40.77 -3.77
C ILE A 20 6.46 -42.23 -4.08
N SER A 21 7.68 -42.65 -3.73
CA SER A 21 8.14 -44.04 -3.89
C SER A 21 7.39 -45.06 -3.00
N VAL A 22 7.02 -44.68 -1.77
CA VAL A 22 6.28 -45.53 -0.81
C VAL A 22 4.80 -45.62 -1.17
N CYS A 23 4.19 -44.55 -1.69
CA CYS A 23 2.80 -44.58 -2.16
C CYS A 23 2.63 -45.22 -3.55
N LEU A 24 3.66 -45.21 -4.40
CA LEU A 24 3.63 -45.77 -5.76
C LEU A 24 4.12 -47.22 -5.87
N ARG A 25 4.69 -47.81 -4.81
CA ARG A 25 4.90 -49.27 -4.81
C ARG A 25 3.55 -49.94 -4.57
N PRO A 26 2.99 -50.69 -5.54
CA PRO A 26 1.95 -51.65 -5.20
C PRO A 26 2.60 -52.56 -4.17
N GLN A 27 2.06 -52.65 -2.96
CA GLN A 27 2.39 -53.78 -2.10
C GLN A 27 1.87 -55.02 -2.85
N LEU A 28 2.74 -55.62 -3.66
CA LEU A 28 2.69 -57.02 -4.02
C LEU A 28 2.75 -57.75 -2.69
N ILE A 29 1.59 -57.94 -2.07
CA ILE A 29 1.39 -58.93 -1.02
C ILE A 29 1.67 -60.25 -1.73
N TYR A 30 2.91 -60.70 -1.64
CA TYR A 30 3.25 -62.09 -1.92
C TYR A 30 2.41 -62.91 -0.94
N THR A 31 1.31 -63.49 -1.42
CA THR A 31 0.70 -64.64 -0.77
C THR A 31 1.73 -65.76 -0.81
N VAL A 32 2.57 -65.82 0.22
CA VAL A 32 3.43 -66.96 0.47
C VAL A 32 2.51 -68.11 0.86
N THR A 33 2.08 -68.89 -0.13
CA THR A 33 1.54 -70.24 0.09
C THR A 33 2.71 -71.12 0.49
N GLY A 34 3.14 -71.00 1.75
CA GLY A 34 4.10 -71.88 2.38
C GLY A 34 3.35 -72.87 3.26
N GLU A 35 3.09 -74.07 2.73
CA GLU A 35 2.88 -75.25 3.55
C GLU A 35 4.17 -75.49 4.35
N THR A 36 4.10 -75.49 5.68
CA THR A 36 4.45 -76.64 6.54
C THR A 36 4.69 -76.26 8.00
N ASN A 37 4.14 -77.11 8.87
CA ASN A 37 4.62 -77.56 10.18
C ASN A 37 4.73 -76.55 11.35
N GLY A 38 3.68 -76.56 12.17
CA GLY A 38 3.78 -76.99 13.56
C GLY A 38 4.80 -76.28 14.44
N ASN A 39 4.46 -75.08 14.91
CA ASN A 39 4.72 -74.62 16.28
C ASN A 39 3.87 -73.38 16.54
N ASN A 40 2.95 -73.47 17.50
CA ASN A 40 2.05 -72.39 17.91
C ASN A 40 2.83 -71.30 18.68
N ILE A 41 3.47 -70.41 17.94
CA ILE A 41 3.86 -69.09 18.46
C ILE A 41 2.74 -68.14 18.04
N VAL A 42 1.90 -67.72 19.00
CA VAL A 42 0.91 -66.66 18.79
C VAL A 42 1.68 -65.35 18.62
N THR A 43 2.04 -65.02 17.38
CA THR A 43 2.53 -63.71 17.02
C THR A 43 1.42 -62.68 17.26
N PRO A 44 1.70 -61.56 17.94
CA PRO A 44 0.71 -60.50 18.10
C PRO A 44 0.24 -60.04 16.71
N PRO A 45 -1.06 -59.72 16.54
CA PRO A 45 -1.59 -59.28 15.27
C PRO A 45 -0.77 -58.07 14.80
N VAL A 46 -0.07 -58.25 13.68
CA VAL A 46 0.68 -57.16 13.04
C VAL A 46 -0.34 -56.04 12.82
N PRO A 47 -0.11 -54.83 13.35
CA PRO A 47 -1.06 -53.73 13.18
C PRO A 47 -1.26 -53.53 11.68
N SER A 48 -2.50 -53.67 11.23
CA SER A 48 -2.88 -53.46 9.84
C SER A 48 -2.32 -52.11 9.38
N PRO A 49 -1.58 -52.05 8.27
CA PRO A 49 -0.91 -50.83 7.85
C PRO A 49 -1.92 -49.69 7.75
N LEU A 50 -1.59 -48.55 8.37
CA LEU A 50 -2.40 -47.34 8.34
C LEU A 50 -2.68 -46.96 6.88
N ASN A 51 -3.96 -47.02 6.47
CA ASN A 51 -4.37 -46.59 5.15
C ASN A 51 -4.47 -45.06 5.11
N TYR A 52 -3.35 -44.38 4.86
CA TYR A 52 -3.28 -42.92 4.79
C TYR A 52 -4.25 -42.32 3.76
N PHE A 53 -4.55 -43.05 2.68
CA PHE A 53 -5.51 -42.61 1.67
C PHE A 53 -6.90 -42.37 2.28
N ALA A 54 -7.35 -43.19 3.23
CA ALA A 54 -8.65 -43.06 3.88
C ALA A 54 -8.84 -41.74 4.65
N HIS A 55 -7.77 -40.97 4.89
CA HIS A 55 -7.80 -39.69 5.59
C HIS A 55 -7.71 -38.46 4.66
N ILE A 56 -7.48 -38.66 3.36
CA ILE A 56 -7.37 -37.55 2.40
C ILE A 56 -8.77 -37.03 2.06
N ARG A 57 -9.09 -35.81 2.50
CA ARG A 57 -10.34 -35.10 2.15
C ARG A 57 -10.14 -33.97 1.16
N HIS A 58 -8.91 -33.49 1.00
CA HIS A 58 -8.62 -32.36 0.13
C HIS A 58 -7.36 -32.69 -0.67
N LEU A 59 -7.53 -32.77 -1.99
CA LEU A 59 -6.43 -32.96 -2.92
C LEU A 59 -6.26 -31.67 -3.74
N ASN A 60 -5.53 -30.74 -3.13
CA ASN A 60 -5.17 -29.46 -3.73
C ASN A 60 -3.64 -29.37 -3.73
N LEU A 61 -3.00 -30.04 -4.68
CA LEU A 61 -1.56 -30.00 -4.80
C LEU A 61 -1.14 -28.57 -5.16
N ASP A 62 -0.22 -28.01 -4.39
CA ASP A 62 0.32 -26.70 -4.70
C ASP A 62 1.26 -26.83 -5.90
N VAL A 63 0.99 -26.06 -6.94
CA VAL A 63 1.84 -25.97 -8.13
C VAL A 63 3.27 -25.61 -7.72
N GLY A 64 3.41 -24.74 -6.72
CA GLY A 64 4.72 -24.30 -6.25
C GLY A 64 5.48 -25.31 -5.41
N ALA A 65 4.80 -26.32 -4.87
CA ALA A 65 5.50 -27.45 -4.24
C ALA A 65 6.16 -28.38 -5.27
N MET A 66 5.81 -28.25 -6.56
CA MET A 66 6.43 -28.97 -7.66
C MET A 66 7.58 -28.15 -8.31
N ASP A 67 7.96 -27.04 -7.69
CA ASP A 67 9.14 -26.27 -8.08
C ASP A 67 10.37 -26.83 -7.36
N PRO A 68 11.33 -27.45 -8.08
CA PRO A 68 12.63 -27.74 -7.50
C PRO A 68 13.35 -26.41 -7.35
N LEU A 69 13.17 -25.74 -6.20
CA LEU A 69 14.04 -24.64 -5.78
C LEU A 69 15.50 -25.09 -5.61
N GLN A 70 15.77 -26.39 -5.69
CA GLN A 70 17.11 -26.92 -5.83
C GLN A 70 17.44 -27.10 -7.32
N PRO A 71 18.53 -26.50 -7.84
CA PRO A 71 19.03 -26.86 -9.14
C PRO A 71 19.29 -28.36 -9.16
N LEU A 72 18.68 -29.07 -10.11
CA LEU A 72 19.02 -30.47 -10.36
C LEU A 72 20.54 -30.57 -10.53
N SER A 73 21.15 -31.63 -10.00
CA SER A 73 22.56 -31.88 -10.26
C SER A 73 22.78 -31.96 -11.77
N GLN A 74 23.99 -31.64 -12.23
CA GLN A 74 24.31 -31.68 -13.66
C GLN A 74 24.09 -33.09 -14.26
N GLU A 75 24.20 -34.15 -13.46
CA GLU A 75 23.95 -35.54 -13.85
C GLU A 75 22.45 -35.87 -13.95
N ASP A 76 21.65 -35.41 -12.99
CA ASP A 76 20.19 -35.53 -13.05
C ASP A 76 19.64 -34.78 -14.27
N TRP A 77 20.19 -33.60 -14.55
CA TRP A 77 19.84 -32.82 -15.72
C TRP A 77 20.15 -33.54 -17.05
N ARG A 78 21.31 -34.21 -17.16
CA ARG A 78 21.65 -35.00 -18.36
C ARG A 78 20.69 -36.17 -18.55
N SER A 79 20.34 -36.87 -17.48
CA SER A 79 19.40 -37.99 -17.52
C SER A 79 18.00 -37.53 -17.94
N GLU A 80 17.55 -36.40 -17.42
CA GLU A 80 16.31 -35.76 -17.84
C GLU A 80 16.35 -35.31 -19.29
N GLN A 81 17.45 -34.69 -19.75
CA GLN A 81 17.63 -34.33 -21.16
C GLN A 81 17.55 -35.55 -22.07
N MET A 82 18.18 -36.67 -21.70
CA MET A 82 18.10 -37.91 -22.47
C MET A 82 16.67 -38.47 -22.53
N TYR A 83 15.93 -38.40 -21.42
CA TYR A 83 14.51 -38.75 -21.42
C TYR A 83 13.70 -37.81 -22.31
N PHE A 84 13.97 -36.51 -22.29
CA PHE A 84 13.28 -35.53 -23.14
C PHE A 84 13.52 -35.72 -24.63
N LEU A 85 14.70 -36.23 -25.00
CA LEU A 85 15.02 -36.60 -26.38
C LEU A 85 14.50 -37.99 -26.76
N SER A 86 13.94 -38.75 -25.81
CA SER A 86 13.45 -40.10 -26.06
C SER A 86 12.16 -40.12 -26.90
N ASN A 87 11.96 -41.23 -27.62
CA ASN A 87 10.71 -41.49 -28.32
C ASN A 87 9.52 -41.60 -27.37
N GLU A 88 9.76 -42.09 -26.14
CA GLU A 88 8.72 -42.23 -25.11
C GLU A 88 8.17 -40.85 -24.71
N PHE A 89 9.04 -39.92 -24.35
CA PHE A 89 8.61 -38.55 -24.02
C PHE A 89 7.97 -37.85 -25.23
N SER A 90 8.49 -38.10 -26.44
CA SER A 90 7.88 -37.58 -27.66
C SER A 90 6.46 -38.13 -27.90
N GLN A 91 6.22 -39.42 -27.63
CA GLN A 91 4.89 -40.03 -27.72
C GLN A 91 3.95 -39.48 -26.62
N LEU A 92 4.44 -39.39 -25.39
CA LEU A 92 3.72 -38.79 -24.27
C LEU A 92 3.31 -37.34 -24.60
N ARG A 93 4.27 -36.52 -25.04
CA ARG A 93 4.05 -35.14 -25.49
C ARG A 93 3.04 -35.04 -26.63
N ARG A 94 3.04 -35.96 -27.60
CA ARG A 94 2.05 -35.99 -28.69
C ARG A 94 0.67 -36.39 -28.22
N SER A 95 0.59 -37.25 -27.21
CA SER A 95 -0.68 -37.71 -26.63
C SER A 95 -1.35 -36.66 -25.74
N HIS A 96 -0.57 -35.73 -25.19
CA HIS A 96 -1.08 -34.60 -24.43
C HIS A 96 -1.20 -33.37 -25.33
N HIS A 97 -2.42 -32.93 -25.59
CA HIS A 97 -2.77 -31.75 -26.40
C HIS A 97 -2.38 -30.42 -25.74
N LEU A 98 -1.16 -30.29 -25.21
CA LEU A 98 -0.65 -28.98 -24.86
C LEU A 98 -0.51 -28.17 -26.14
N ALA A 99 -1.14 -26.99 -26.15
CA ALA A 99 -1.27 -26.16 -27.34
C ALA A 99 0.09 -26.02 -28.05
N ARG A 100 0.10 -26.25 -29.37
CA ARG A 100 1.29 -26.16 -30.23
C ARG A 100 2.03 -24.83 -30.04
N ALA A 101 1.27 -23.78 -29.78
CA ALA A 101 1.64 -22.54 -29.12
C ALA A 101 2.76 -22.61 -28.08
N TYR A 102 2.60 -23.44 -27.04
CA TYR A 102 3.64 -23.69 -26.06
C TYR A 102 4.83 -24.31 -26.77
N ALA A 103 4.67 -25.44 -27.45
CA ALA A 103 5.77 -26.09 -28.17
C ALA A 103 6.64 -25.12 -28.99
N ASP A 104 6.03 -24.16 -29.71
CA ASP A 104 6.70 -23.16 -30.54
C ASP A 104 7.36 -22.03 -29.73
N LEU A 105 6.70 -21.50 -28.69
CA LEU A 105 7.32 -20.55 -27.75
C LEU A 105 8.54 -21.16 -27.03
N LEU A 106 8.42 -22.45 -26.78
CA LEU A 106 9.30 -23.28 -25.98
C LEU A 106 10.47 -23.85 -26.79
N TYR A 107 10.49 -23.68 -28.11
CA TYR A 107 11.56 -24.18 -28.99
C TYR A 107 12.87 -23.36 -28.88
N HIS A 108 12.81 -22.13 -28.35
CA HIS A 108 13.94 -21.20 -28.33
C HIS A 108 14.64 -21.06 -26.97
N GLN A 109 14.20 -21.75 -25.91
CA GLN A 109 14.81 -21.70 -24.58
C GLN A 109 14.86 -23.10 -23.94
N GLN A 110 15.74 -23.33 -22.95
CA GLN A 110 15.92 -24.64 -22.28
C GLN A 110 14.99 -24.90 -21.08
N GLY A 111 14.48 -23.85 -20.41
CA GLY A 111 13.46 -23.95 -19.34
C GLY A 111 12.11 -24.64 -19.70
N PRO A 112 11.64 -24.58 -20.95
CA PRO A 112 10.35 -25.13 -21.39
C PRO A 112 10.01 -26.59 -21.20
N VAL A 113 10.98 -27.49 -21.41
CA VAL A 113 10.71 -28.93 -21.35
C VAL A 113 10.48 -29.36 -19.90
N SER A 114 11.15 -28.68 -18.97
CA SER A 114 10.91 -28.86 -17.54
C SER A 114 9.49 -28.46 -17.13
N ILE A 115 8.95 -27.36 -17.67
CA ILE A 115 7.57 -26.91 -17.42
C ILE A 115 6.57 -27.96 -17.93
N HIS A 116 6.78 -28.47 -19.15
CA HIS A 116 5.93 -29.51 -19.73
C HIS A 116 5.91 -30.78 -18.87
N ARG A 117 7.07 -31.28 -18.45
CA ARG A 117 7.17 -32.45 -17.57
C ARG A 117 6.50 -32.21 -16.22
N ARG A 118 6.73 -31.06 -15.59
CA ARG A 118 6.08 -30.70 -14.31
C ARG A 118 4.57 -30.75 -14.43
N LEU A 119 4.03 -30.21 -15.52
CA LEU A 119 2.59 -30.25 -15.76
C LEU A 119 2.07 -31.67 -15.94
N LEU A 120 2.75 -32.50 -16.75
CA LEU A 120 2.36 -33.89 -16.96
C LEU A 120 2.41 -34.69 -15.65
N LEU A 121 3.49 -34.55 -14.89
CA LEU A 121 3.62 -35.17 -13.58
C LEU A 121 2.51 -34.70 -12.63
N TYR A 122 2.26 -33.39 -12.57
CA TYR A 122 1.17 -32.85 -11.76
C TYR A 122 -0.18 -33.46 -12.14
N ARG A 123 -0.49 -33.56 -13.44
CA ARG A 123 -1.74 -34.16 -13.92
C ARG A 123 -1.86 -35.62 -13.52
N GLU A 124 -0.87 -36.44 -13.83
CA GLU A 124 -0.91 -37.88 -13.59
C GLU A 124 -0.89 -38.20 -12.08
N VAL A 125 -0.09 -37.47 -11.31
CA VAL A 125 -0.06 -37.61 -9.84
C VAL A 125 -1.41 -37.19 -9.25
N THR A 126 -1.95 -36.03 -9.64
CA THR A 126 -3.26 -35.58 -9.15
C THR A 126 -4.34 -36.60 -9.50
N TRP A 127 -4.36 -37.11 -10.73
CA TRP A 127 -5.33 -38.11 -11.16
C TRP A 127 -5.21 -39.43 -10.39
N LEU A 128 -4.00 -39.95 -10.23
CA LEU A 128 -3.75 -41.20 -9.52
C LEU A 128 -4.24 -41.15 -8.07
N PHE A 129 -3.90 -40.05 -7.37
CA PHE A 129 -4.39 -39.81 -6.02
C PHE A 129 -5.91 -39.56 -6.00
N ALA A 130 -6.45 -38.78 -6.93
CA ALA A 130 -7.87 -38.47 -6.96
C ALA A 130 -8.71 -39.73 -7.20
N ASN A 131 -8.36 -40.53 -8.20
CA ASN A 131 -9.13 -41.69 -8.65
C ASN A 131 -9.25 -42.78 -7.57
N THR A 132 -8.26 -42.88 -6.67
CA THR A 132 -8.26 -43.87 -5.57
C THR A 132 -9.13 -43.46 -4.38
N VAL A 133 -9.38 -42.16 -4.18
CA VAL A 133 -10.13 -41.65 -3.01
C VAL A 133 -11.25 -40.68 -3.36
N LEU A 134 -11.74 -40.69 -4.60
CA LEU A 134 -12.62 -39.66 -5.15
C LEU A 134 -13.90 -39.48 -4.32
N GLU A 135 -14.47 -40.57 -3.82
CA GLU A 135 -15.72 -40.65 -3.08
C GLU A 135 -15.71 -39.91 -1.74
N GLN A 136 -14.52 -39.72 -1.16
CA GLN A 136 -14.34 -39.04 0.13
C GLN A 136 -13.75 -37.64 -0.03
N LEU A 137 -13.32 -37.24 -1.23
CA LEU A 137 -12.79 -35.90 -1.46
C LEU A 137 -13.89 -34.85 -1.30
N GLN A 138 -13.59 -33.85 -0.47
CA GLN A 138 -14.39 -32.64 -0.25
C GLN A 138 -13.84 -31.45 -1.05
N SER A 139 -12.56 -31.49 -1.44
CA SER A 139 -11.95 -30.49 -2.33
C SER A 139 -11.00 -31.17 -3.31
N LEU A 140 -11.04 -30.73 -4.57
CA LEU A 140 -10.20 -31.26 -5.63
C LEU A 140 -9.73 -30.13 -6.56
N THR A 141 -8.44 -30.13 -6.88
CA THR A 141 -7.89 -29.30 -7.95
C THR A 141 -7.86 -30.10 -9.25
N ILE A 142 -8.46 -29.57 -10.31
CA ILE A 142 -8.61 -30.24 -11.62
C ILE A 142 -7.83 -29.44 -12.67
N PRO A 143 -6.77 -30.01 -13.27
CA PRO A 143 -6.15 -29.46 -14.47
C PRO A 143 -7.17 -29.40 -15.61
N LEU A 144 -7.36 -28.22 -16.20
CA LEU A 144 -8.35 -28.05 -17.27
C LEU A 144 -7.98 -28.87 -18.51
N SER A 145 -6.70 -29.03 -18.79
CA SER A 145 -6.23 -29.90 -19.87
C SER A 145 -6.62 -31.37 -19.71
N ASP A 146 -7.05 -31.80 -18.52
CA ASP A 146 -7.46 -33.16 -18.19
C ASP A 146 -8.94 -33.29 -17.77
N ILE A 147 -9.71 -32.20 -17.91
CA ILE A 147 -11.10 -32.10 -17.42
C ILE A 147 -12.00 -33.25 -17.90
N LYS A 148 -11.76 -33.76 -19.11
CA LYS A 148 -12.51 -34.87 -19.73
C LYS A 148 -12.46 -36.17 -18.92
N ARG A 149 -11.34 -36.46 -18.23
CA ARG A 149 -11.25 -37.65 -17.36
C ARG A 149 -12.22 -37.53 -16.19
N TYR A 150 -12.31 -36.33 -15.62
CA TYR A 150 -13.16 -36.03 -14.47
C TYR A 150 -14.65 -36.00 -14.82
N THR A 151 -15.02 -35.48 -16.01
CA THR A 151 -16.42 -35.49 -16.49
C THR A 151 -17.00 -36.90 -16.59
N ASN A 152 -16.18 -37.89 -16.94
CA ASN A 152 -16.63 -39.28 -17.08
C ASN A 152 -16.90 -39.99 -15.74
N ILE A 153 -16.46 -39.42 -14.62
CA ILE A 153 -16.57 -40.05 -13.29
C ILE A 153 -17.23 -39.14 -12.24
N VAL A 154 -17.98 -38.12 -12.67
CA VAL A 154 -18.67 -37.18 -11.77
C VAL A 154 -19.53 -37.92 -10.74
N CYS A 155 -20.16 -39.04 -11.11
CA CYS A 155 -20.99 -39.85 -10.21
C CYS A 155 -20.27 -40.39 -8.96
N ARG A 156 -18.93 -40.39 -8.93
CA ARG A 156 -18.13 -40.77 -7.77
C ARG A 156 -17.80 -39.58 -6.85
N MET A 157 -18.09 -38.34 -7.25
CA MET A 157 -17.70 -37.13 -6.53
C MET A 157 -18.75 -36.65 -5.50
N GLY A 158 -19.54 -37.56 -4.92
CA GLY A 158 -20.66 -37.19 -4.05
C GLY A 158 -20.28 -36.45 -2.76
N SER A 159 -19.03 -36.55 -2.31
CA SER A 159 -18.54 -35.79 -1.16
C SER A 159 -18.01 -34.40 -1.51
N LEU A 160 -17.85 -34.08 -2.79
CA LEU A 160 -17.10 -32.92 -3.25
C LEU A 160 -17.86 -31.63 -3.01
N GLU A 161 -17.27 -30.74 -2.22
CA GLU A 161 -17.82 -29.42 -1.88
C GLU A 161 -17.09 -28.28 -2.59
N HIS A 162 -15.85 -28.51 -3.05
CA HIS A 162 -14.98 -27.49 -3.63
C HIS A 162 -14.25 -28.01 -4.87
N ILE A 163 -14.34 -27.28 -5.98
CA ILE A 163 -13.53 -27.51 -7.18
C ILE A 163 -12.60 -26.31 -7.38
N ARG A 164 -11.34 -26.59 -7.69
CA ARG A 164 -10.40 -25.58 -8.15
C ARG A 164 -9.90 -25.95 -9.53
N TYR A 165 -10.22 -25.17 -10.54
CA TYR A 165 -9.66 -25.34 -11.88
C TYR A 165 -8.26 -24.79 -11.92
N LEU A 166 -7.32 -25.62 -12.35
CA LEU A 166 -5.98 -25.18 -12.66
C LEU A 166 -5.94 -24.83 -14.15
N LEU A 167 -5.67 -23.56 -14.45
CA LEU A 167 -5.47 -23.06 -15.81
C LEU A 167 -4.07 -23.45 -16.28
N ASP A 168 -3.96 -24.64 -16.85
CA ASP A 168 -2.70 -25.25 -17.28
C ASP A 168 -2.50 -25.29 -18.81
N GLU A 169 -3.51 -24.86 -19.57
CA GLU A 169 -3.39 -24.57 -21.00
C GLU A 169 -3.24 -23.06 -21.22
N ALA A 170 -2.45 -22.65 -22.23
CA ALA A 170 -2.29 -21.24 -22.57
C ALA A 170 -3.24 -20.86 -23.70
N TRP A 171 -4.16 -19.93 -23.42
CA TRP A 171 -5.12 -19.47 -24.40
C TRP A 171 -4.86 -18.05 -24.93
N THR A 172 -4.15 -17.19 -24.19
CA THR A 172 -4.10 -15.74 -24.48
C THR A 172 -2.71 -15.18 -24.80
N HIS A 173 -1.71 -16.02 -25.08
CA HIS A 173 -0.35 -15.52 -25.35
C HIS A 173 -0.26 -14.71 -26.67
N PRO A 174 0.38 -13.53 -26.70
CA PRO A 174 0.53 -12.71 -27.92
C PRO A 174 1.14 -13.47 -29.12
N VAL A 175 2.16 -14.28 -28.87
CA VAL A 175 2.80 -15.13 -29.91
C VAL A 175 1.83 -16.13 -30.54
N ILE A 176 0.82 -16.60 -29.80
CA ILE A 176 -0.21 -17.52 -30.33
C ILE A 176 -1.10 -16.79 -31.33
N LYS A 177 -1.42 -15.52 -31.05
CA LYS A 177 -2.26 -14.68 -31.93
C LYS A 177 -1.61 -14.39 -33.29
N ASN A 178 -0.28 -14.52 -33.40
CA ASN A 178 0.46 -14.25 -34.63
C ASN A 178 0.69 -15.49 -35.52
N SER A 179 0.17 -16.65 -35.12
CA SER A 179 0.28 -17.90 -35.88
C SER A 179 -1.07 -18.26 -36.51
N ASP A 180 -1.07 -18.89 -37.70
CA ASP A 180 -2.27 -19.41 -38.39
C ASP A 180 -3.06 -20.48 -37.58
N GLY A 181 -2.70 -20.73 -36.32
CA GLY A 181 -3.32 -21.71 -35.41
C GLY A 181 -4.29 -21.13 -34.38
N THR A 182 -4.76 -19.89 -34.55
CA THR A 182 -5.72 -19.24 -33.63
C THR A 182 -7.04 -20.00 -33.55
N GLU A 183 -7.62 -20.42 -34.67
CA GLU A 183 -8.91 -21.13 -34.72
C GLU A 183 -8.90 -22.45 -33.95
N VAL A 184 -7.83 -23.26 -34.08
CA VAL A 184 -7.71 -24.54 -33.37
C VAL A 184 -7.56 -24.33 -31.87
N THR A 185 -6.86 -23.27 -31.47
CA THR A 185 -6.66 -22.93 -30.05
C THR A 185 -7.95 -22.43 -29.42
N ASP A 186 -8.72 -21.62 -30.14
CA ASP A 186 -10.02 -21.12 -29.69
C ASP A 186 -11.06 -22.23 -29.60
N ALA A 187 -11.12 -23.14 -30.58
CA ALA A 187 -12.00 -24.30 -30.54
C ALA A 187 -11.67 -25.23 -29.36
N ARG A 188 -10.38 -25.45 -29.08
CA ARG A 188 -9.93 -26.24 -27.92
C ARG A 188 -10.25 -25.56 -26.60
N LYS A 189 -10.02 -24.26 -26.49
CA LYS A 189 -10.39 -23.46 -25.32
C LYS A 189 -11.89 -23.60 -25.05
N GLU A 190 -12.72 -23.44 -26.08
CA GLU A 190 -14.18 -23.55 -25.97
C GLU A 190 -14.60 -24.97 -25.53
N GLU A 191 -14.01 -26.01 -26.11
CA GLU A 191 -14.24 -27.41 -25.70
C GLU A 191 -13.93 -27.61 -24.20
N VAL A 192 -12.75 -27.18 -23.75
CA VAL A 192 -12.30 -27.36 -22.36
C VAL A 192 -13.16 -26.58 -21.38
N LEU A 193 -13.51 -25.34 -21.71
CA LEU A 193 -14.39 -24.50 -20.89
C LEU A 193 -15.81 -25.09 -20.84
N SER A 194 -16.34 -25.58 -21.96
CA SER A 194 -17.61 -26.29 -22.02
C SER A 194 -17.63 -27.55 -21.14
N LEU A 195 -16.55 -28.34 -21.15
CA LEU A 195 -16.40 -29.50 -20.28
C LEU A 195 -16.32 -29.11 -18.79
N ALA A 196 -15.68 -28.00 -18.46
CA ALA A 196 -15.62 -27.48 -17.09
C ALA A 196 -17.01 -27.04 -16.59
N VAL A 197 -17.80 -26.40 -17.44
CA VAL A 197 -19.21 -26.08 -17.17
C VAL A 197 -20.02 -27.37 -16.99
N GLN A 198 -19.87 -28.33 -17.91
CA GLN A 198 -20.60 -29.60 -17.89
C GLN A 198 -20.31 -30.43 -16.65
N LEU A 199 -19.04 -30.47 -16.18
CA LEU A 199 -18.65 -31.12 -14.94
C LEU A 199 -19.47 -30.59 -13.75
N VAL A 200 -19.56 -29.26 -13.61
CA VAL A 200 -20.28 -28.60 -12.51
C VAL A 200 -21.78 -28.85 -12.65
N LYS A 201 -22.31 -28.79 -13.87
CA LYS A 201 -23.72 -29.06 -14.18
C LYS A 201 -24.14 -30.47 -13.80
N ASP A 202 -23.35 -31.46 -14.19
CA ASP A 202 -23.61 -32.86 -13.87
C ASP A 202 -23.48 -33.12 -12.37
N HIS A 203 -22.49 -32.51 -11.72
CA HIS A 203 -22.32 -32.62 -10.27
C HIS A 203 -23.49 -32.02 -9.52
N ALA A 204 -23.89 -30.79 -9.83
CA ALA A 204 -25.02 -30.11 -9.21
C ALA A 204 -26.34 -30.86 -9.41
N ARG A 205 -26.52 -31.53 -10.56
CA ARG A 205 -27.67 -32.40 -10.83
C ARG A 205 -27.67 -33.66 -9.99
N LEU A 206 -26.52 -34.35 -9.90
CA LEU A 206 -26.39 -35.63 -9.19
C LEU A 206 -26.34 -35.47 -7.67
N PHE A 207 -25.74 -34.37 -7.18
CA PHE A 207 -25.54 -34.07 -5.77
C PHE A 207 -26.02 -32.64 -5.43
N PRO A 208 -27.35 -32.43 -5.39
CA PRO A 208 -27.93 -31.11 -5.19
C PRO A 208 -27.36 -30.40 -3.95
N ARG A 209 -26.95 -29.14 -4.14
CA ARG A 209 -26.42 -28.25 -3.08
C ARG A 209 -25.12 -28.72 -2.41
N ARG A 210 -24.49 -29.80 -2.92
CA ARG A 210 -23.27 -30.35 -2.32
C ARG A 210 -22.03 -29.54 -2.68
N LEU A 211 -21.84 -29.25 -3.97
CA LEU A 211 -20.78 -28.37 -4.44
C LEU A 211 -21.09 -26.92 -4.06
N ARG A 212 -20.21 -26.29 -3.28
CA ARG A 212 -20.41 -24.96 -2.68
C ARG A 212 -19.50 -23.90 -3.29
N LYS A 213 -18.34 -24.30 -3.81
CA LYS A 213 -17.34 -23.38 -4.34
C LYS A 213 -16.69 -23.94 -5.59
N VAL A 214 -16.60 -23.11 -6.60
CA VAL A 214 -15.70 -23.30 -7.74
C VAL A 214 -14.77 -22.11 -7.79
N SER A 215 -13.49 -22.36 -7.99
CA SER A 215 -12.47 -21.32 -8.15
C SER A 215 -11.56 -21.70 -9.30
N SER A 216 -10.82 -20.73 -9.82
CA SER A 216 -9.70 -21.02 -10.72
C SER A 216 -8.41 -20.49 -10.11
N CYS A 217 -7.31 -21.17 -10.40
CA CYS A 217 -5.98 -20.66 -10.14
C CYS A 217 -5.16 -20.76 -11.41
N ASN A 218 -4.34 -19.73 -11.64
CA ASN A 218 -3.41 -19.73 -12.75
C ASN A 218 -2.13 -20.44 -12.32
N TRP A 219 -1.66 -21.38 -13.14
CA TRP A 219 -0.35 -22.02 -12.98
C TRP A 219 0.79 -20.97 -13.03
N ASP A 220 0.55 -19.86 -13.73
CA ASP A 220 1.54 -18.88 -14.15
C ASP A 220 2.05 -17.90 -13.08
N LYS A 221 1.54 -17.87 -11.84
CA LYS A 221 2.16 -17.02 -10.79
C LYS A 221 3.66 -17.32 -10.59
N GLN A 222 4.13 -18.49 -11.04
CA GLN A 222 5.53 -18.90 -11.02
C GLN A 222 6.26 -18.80 -12.38
N ILE A 223 5.52 -18.74 -13.50
CA ILE A 223 6.10 -18.70 -14.85
C ILE A 223 6.09 -17.27 -15.42
N GLY A 224 5.33 -16.34 -14.83
CA GLY A 224 5.47 -14.90 -15.03
C GLY A 224 5.06 -14.36 -16.40
N PHE A 225 4.62 -15.20 -17.34
CA PHE A 225 4.47 -14.80 -18.75
C PHE A 225 3.01 -14.72 -19.22
N LEU A 226 2.03 -15.19 -18.45
CA LEU A 226 0.64 -15.41 -18.90
C LEU A 226 -0.41 -15.21 -17.80
N ARG A 227 -0.84 -13.96 -17.58
CA ARG A 227 -2.07 -13.69 -16.81
C ARG A 227 -3.30 -14.21 -17.56
N GLN A 228 -3.78 -15.39 -17.19
CA GLN A 228 -5.00 -16.01 -17.74
C GLN A 228 -6.05 -16.17 -16.65
N SER A 229 -7.31 -16.11 -17.05
CA SER A 229 -8.47 -16.38 -16.22
C SER A 229 -9.55 -17.06 -17.06
N ILE A 230 -10.43 -17.84 -16.42
CA ILE A 230 -11.64 -18.33 -17.08
C ILE A 230 -12.46 -17.10 -17.50
N PRO A 231 -13.00 -17.01 -18.73
CA PRO A 231 -13.88 -15.92 -19.14
C PRO A 231 -15.01 -15.65 -18.14
N LYS A 232 -15.32 -14.37 -17.88
CA LYS A 232 -16.28 -13.95 -16.82
C LYS A 232 -17.67 -14.57 -17.03
N ASP A 233 -18.11 -14.68 -18.27
CA ASP A 233 -19.37 -15.31 -18.70
C ASP A 233 -19.43 -16.80 -18.35
N VAL A 234 -18.36 -17.55 -18.64
CA VAL A 234 -18.23 -18.97 -18.26
C VAL A 234 -18.20 -19.14 -16.74
N GLN A 235 -17.46 -18.28 -16.02
CA GLN A 235 -17.45 -18.29 -14.56
C GLN A 235 -18.85 -18.03 -13.99
N LEU A 236 -19.58 -17.05 -14.54
CA LEU A 236 -20.93 -16.72 -14.12
C LEU A 236 -21.90 -17.88 -14.37
N GLU A 237 -21.78 -18.56 -15.51
CA GLU A 237 -22.56 -19.77 -15.80
C GLU A 237 -22.33 -20.87 -14.76
N ILE A 238 -21.06 -21.14 -14.43
CA ILE A 238 -20.68 -22.07 -13.36
C ILE A 238 -21.29 -21.66 -12.02
N PHE A 239 -21.17 -20.39 -11.62
CA PHE A 239 -21.67 -19.91 -10.34
C PHE A 239 -23.20 -19.96 -10.24
N ARG A 240 -23.93 -19.79 -11.35
CA ARG A 240 -25.40 -19.96 -11.38
C ARG A 240 -25.84 -21.38 -11.03
N MET A 241 -24.98 -22.38 -11.21
CA MET A 241 -25.26 -23.78 -10.85
C MET A 241 -24.97 -24.08 -9.37
N LEU A 242 -24.20 -23.23 -8.69
CA LEU A 242 -23.86 -23.38 -7.28
C LEU A 242 -24.97 -22.83 -6.38
N PRO A 243 -25.12 -23.33 -5.14
CA PRO A 243 -26.03 -22.71 -4.17
C PRO A 243 -25.55 -21.30 -3.78
N PRO A 244 -26.48 -20.37 -3.48
CA PRO A 244 -26.15 -19.04 -2.97
C PRO A 244 -25.39 -19.12 -1.64
N VAL A 245 -24.52 -18.13 -1.39
CA VAL A 245 -23.75 -18.06 -0.14
C VAL A 245 -24.64 -17.53 0.99
N GLN A 246 -24.96 -18.37 1.97
CA GLN A 246 -25.91 -18.00 3.04
C GLN A 246 -25.34 -17.05 4.11
N ARG A 247 -24.01 -16.98 4.25
CA ARG A 247 -23.35 -16.17 5.31
C ARG A 247 -22.06 -15.55 4.77
N MET A 248 -22.21 -14.70 3.77
CA MET A 248 -21.06 -14.02 3.18
C MET A 248 -20.56 -12.94 4.13
N LYS A 249 -19.37 -13.12 4.71
CA LYS A 249 -18.73 -12.11 5.59
C LYS A 249 -17.91 -11.08 4.82
N SER A 250 -17.31 -11.50 3.70
CA SER A 250 -16.46 -10.65 2.87
C SER A 250 -16.79 -10.82 1.40
N LEU A 251 -16.92 -9.71 0.70
CA LEU A 251 -17.11 -9.60 -0.74
C LEU A 251 -15.88 -8.91 -1.31
N THR A 252 -15.16 -9.63 -2.16
CA THR A 252 -13.89 -9.24 -2.77
C THR A 252 -13.97 -9.44 -4.29
N GLY A 253 -12.97 -8.97 -5.05
CA GLY A 253 -12.87 -9.30 -6.48
C GLY A 253 -12.95 -10.81 -6.78
N ASP A 254 -12.44 -11.67 -5.89
CA ASP A 254 -12.35 -13.12 -6.08
C ASP A 254 -13.70 -13.87 -5.98
N ASN A 255 -14.69 -13.30 -5.29
CA ASN A 255 -16.00 -13.92 -5.08
C ASN A 255 -17.16 -13.05 -5.57
N TRP A 256 -16.84 -11.95 -6.26
CA TRP A 256 -17.82 -11.02 -6.81
C TRP A 256 -18.81 -11.72 -7.75
N LEU A 257 -18.30 -12.54 -8.67
CA LEU A 257 -19.13 -13.27 -9.64
C LEU A 257 -20.05 -14.31 -8.97
N GLN A 258 -19.68 -14.82 -7.79
CA GLN A 258 -20.56 -15.71 -7.03
C GLN A 258 -21.79 -14.96 -6.49
N LEU A 259 -21.63 -13.71 -6.05
CA LEU A 259 -22.76 -12.85 -5.70
C LEU A 259 -23.56 -12.49 -6.95
N ALA A 260 -22.90 -12.11 -8.04
CA ALA A 260 -23.57 -11.73 -9.30
C ALA A 260 -24.40 -12.85 -9.93
N ALA A 261 -24.05 -14.11 -9.65
CA ALA A 261 -24.86 -15.26 -10.07
C ALA A 261 -26.20 -15.36 -9.33
N HIS A 262 -26.26 -14.91 -8.07
CA HIS A 262 -27.41 -15.05 -7.18
C HIS A 262 -27.62 -13.80 -6.32
N PRO A 263 -27.82 -12.61 -6.93
CA PRO A 263 -27.82 -11.35 -6.20
C PRO A 263 -28.93 -11.33 -5.15
N GLU A 264 -30.15 -11.76 -5.49
CA GLU A 264 -31.30 -11.72 -4.58
C GLU A 264 -31.32 -12.86 -3.55
N ALA A 265 -30.73 -14.02 -3.88
CA ALA A 265 -30.74 -15.18 -2.99
C ALA A 265 -29.57 -15.20 -2.00
N THR A 266 -28.53 -14.40 -2.22
CA THR A 266 -27.38 -14.29 -1.31
C THR A 266 -27.74 -13.40 -0.11
N ASP A 267 -27.52 -13.89 1.11
CA ASP A 267 -27.82 -13.12 2.31
C ASP A 267 -26.65 -12.17 2.65
N LEU A 268 -26.82 -10.90 2.30
CA LEU A 268 -25.84 -9.83 2.54
C LEU A 268 -25.95 -9.23 3.94
N ARG A 269 -26.92 -9.66 4.78
CA ARG A 269 -27.07 -9.13 6.15
C ARG A 269 -25.87 -9.42 7.05
N PHE A 270 -25.03 -10.39 6.68
CA PHE A 270 -23.81 -10.78 7.39
C PHE A 270 -22.54 -10.23 6.76
N LEU A 271 -22.65 -9.41 5.71
CA LEU A 271 -21.50 -8.84 5.04
C LEU A 271 -20.85 -7.79 5.94
N GLU A 272 -19.61 -8.04 6.36
CA GLU A 272 -18.82 -7.15 7.20
C GLU A 272 -17.83 -6.34 6.37
N THR A 273 -17.35 -6.89 5.25
CA THR A 273 -16.31 -6.30 4.41
C THR A 273 -16.68 -6.37 2.93
N LEU A 274 -16.64 -5.24 2.24
CA LEU A 274 -16.77 -5.15 0.80
C LEU A 274 -15.52 -4.45 0.24
N ARG A 275 -14.73 -5.16 -0.56
CA ARG A 275 -13.54 -4.63 -1.24
C ARG A 275 -13.60 -4.93 -2.71
N ASN A 276 -13.86 -3.93 -3.53
CA ASN A 276 -13.87 -4.11 -4.97
C ASN A 276 -13.17 -2.93 -5.64
N LYS A 277 -12.13 -3.23 -6.43
CA LYS A 277 -11.41 -2.24 -7.24
C LYS A 277 -11.89 -2.21 -8.68
N ILE A 278 -12.77 -3.14 -9.06
CA ILE A 278 -13.39 -3.18 -10.38
C ILE A 278 -14.36 -1.99 -10.48
N PRO A 279 -14.40 -1.24 -11.61
CA PRO A 279 -15.37 -0.17 -11.83
C PRO A 279 -16.82 -0.62 -11.61
N ALA A 280 -17.67 0.26 -11.07
CA ALA A 280 -19.05 -0.06 -10.68
C ALA A 280 -19.90 -0.63 -11.84
N GLU A 281 -19.64 -0.19 -13.06
CA GLU A 281 -20.33 -0.63 -14.28
C GLU A 281 -20.07 -2.10 -14.62
N GLU A 282 -18.91 -2.61 -14.21
CA GLU A 282 -18.51 -3.99 -14.40
C GLU A 282 -19.03 -4.92 -13.30
N TRP A 283 -19.68 -4.40 -12.26
CA TRP A 283 -20.10 -5.20 -11.12
C TRP A 283 -21.19 -6.22 -11.48
N PHE A 284 -22.22 -5.79 -12.19
CA PHE A 284 -23.37 -6.62 -12.54
C PHE A 284 -23.91 -6.30 -13.94
N GLY A 285 -23.18 -5.50 -14.72
CA GLY A 285 -23.66 -4.89 -15.96
C GLY A 285 -24.62 -3.72 -15.72
N PRO A 286 -25.14 -3.11 -16.80
CA PRO A 286 -25.89 -1.85 -16.73
C PRO A 286 -27.28 -1.94 -16.06
N SER A 287 -27.75 -3.13 -15.68
CA SER A 287 -29.12 -3.35 -15.19
C SER A 287 -29.26 -3.50 -13.68
N TYR A 288 -28.17 -3.62 -12.91
CA TYR A 288 -28.27 -3.83 -11.46
C TYR A 288 -27.99 -2.56 -10.67
N ASP A 289 -28.89 -2.25 -9.75
CA ASP A 289 -28.77 -1.10 -8.87
C ASP A 289 -27.88 -1.42 -7.65
N TYR A 290 -26.62 -1.00 -7.70
CA TYR A 290 -25.67 -1.17 -6.59
C TYR A 290 -26.14 -0.51 -5.29
N ARG A 291 -27.07 0.47 -5.34
CA ARG A 291 -27.64 1.10 -4.14
C ARG A 291 -28.42 0.08 -3.32
N GLN A 292 -29.18 -0.79 -3.98
CA GLN A 292 -29.93 -1.86 -3.33
C GLN A 292 -29.00 -2.89 -2.67
N LEU A 293 -27.84 -3.16 -3.28
CA LEU A 293 -26.82 -4.02 -2.68
C LEU A 293 -26.31 -3.45 -1.36
N LEU A 294 -25.86 -2.19 -1.35
CA LEU A 294 -25.34 -1.56 -0.13
C LEU A 294 -26.41 -1.48 0.97
N GLN A 295 -27.67 -1.19 0.60
CA GLN A 295 -28.80 -1.21 1.53
C GLN A 295 -29.06 -2.58 2.17
N ARG A 296 -28.61 -3.69 1.58
CA ARG A 296 -28.76 -5.04 2.17
C ARG A 296 -27.63 -5.39 3.13
N CYS A 297 -26.52 -4.66 3.10
CA CYS A 297 -25.31 -4.92 3.88
C CYS A 297 -25.38 -4.34 5.29
N ARG A 298 -26.24 -4.90 6.15
CA ARG A 298 -26.57 -4.31 7.46
C ARG A 298 -25.48 -4.42 8.53
N THR A 299 -24.50 -5.29 8.33
CA THR A 299 -23.34 -5.45 9.22
C THR A 299 -22.06 -4.88 8.63
N LEU A 300 -22.15 -4.09 7.54
CA LEU A 300 -20.98 -3.61 6.83
C LEU A 300 -20.14 -2.69 7.72
N LYS A 301 -18.89 -3.08 7.93
CA LYS A 301 -17.89 -2.33 8.71
C LYS A 301 -16.81 -1.74 7.83
N ASN A 302 -16.42 -2.43 6.77
CA ASN A 302 -15.33 -2.04 5.89
C ASN A 302 -15.81 -1.94 4.45
N LEU A 303 -15.66 -0.78 3.85
CA LEU A 303 -16.05 -0.52 2.47
C LEU A 303 -14.86 0.06 1.70
N GLU A 304 -14.38 -0.64 0.68
CA GLU A 304 -13.33 -0.22 -0.25
C GLU A 304 -13.86 -0.36 -1.68
N ILE A 305 -14.14 0.76 -2.35
CA ILE A 305 -14.84 0.79 -3.65
C ILE A 305 -14.29 1.89 -4.56
N PRO A 306 -14.47 1.80 -5.90
CA PRO A 306 -14.37 2.97 -6.75
C PRO A 306 -15.54 3.94 -6.49
N PRO A 307 -15.44 5.18 -7.00
CA PRO A 307 -16.58 6.09 -7.09
C PRO A 307 -17.78 5.45 -7.78
N LEU A 308 -18.95 5.63 -7.18
CA LEU A 308 -20.21 5.07 -7.64
C LEU A 308 -21.05 6.11 -8.39
N GLY A 309 -20.69 7.39 -8.26
CA GLY A 309 -21.36 8.55 -8.82
C GLY A 309 -22.34 9.20 -7.84
N GLN A 310 -22.91 10.31 -8.30
CA GLN A 310 -23.70 11.20 -7.47
C GLN A 310 -24.92 10.51 -6.82
N GLY A 311 -25.12 10.79 -5.53
CA GLY A 311 -26.26 10.30 -4.75
C GLY A 311 -26.23 8.80 -4.46
N SER A 312 -25.07 8.16 -4.58
CA SER A 312 -24.90 6.73 -4.27
C SER A 312 -25.16 6.39 -2.81
N PHE A 313 -24.98 7.36 -1.91
CA PHE A 313 -25.19 7.23 -0.48
C PHE A 313 -26.35 8.08 0.06
N ALA A 314 -27.12 8.75 -0.81
CA ALA A 314 -28.28 9.56 -0.43
C ALA A 314 -29.33 8.76 0.37
N TRP A 315 -29.44 7.44 0.11
CA TRP A 315 -30.31 6.56 0.90
C TRP A 315 -29.86 6.44 2.36
N ALA A 316 -28.56 6.41 2.62
CA ALA A 316 -27.98 6.29 3.95
C ALA A 316 -28.14 7.60 4.71
N VAL A 317 -27.96 8.73 4.03
CA VAL A 317 -28.25 10.08 4.55
C VAL A 317 -29.72 10.18 4.97
N GLN A 318 -30.66 9.72 4.12
CA GLN A 318 -32.08 9.73 4.47
C GLN A 318 -32.40 8.81 5.65
N GLU A 319 -31.79 7.62 5.72
CA GLU A 319 -31.96 6.67 6.83
C GLU A 319 -31.48 7.30 8.16
N LYS A 320 -30.33 7.99 8.13
CA LYS A 320 -29.79 8.75 9.26
C LYS A 320 -30.71 9.89 9.70
N ARG A 321 -31.19 10.73 8.77
CA ARG A 321 -32.14 11.82 9.08
C ARG A 321 -33.44 11.31 9.71
N ASN A 322 -33.98 10.20 9.19
CA ASN A 322 -35.16 9.57 9.75
C ASN A 322 -34.91 9.05 11.18
N HIS A 323 -33.73 8.46 11.41
CA HIS A 323 -33.33 7.97 12.73
C HIS A 323 -33.22 9.11 13.75
N ASP A 324 -32.52 10.19 13.39
CA ASP A 324 -32.36 11.35 14.27
C ASP A 324 -33.70 12.03 14.56
N SER A 325 -34.56 12.18 13.55
CA SER A 325 -35.91 12.75 13.73
C SER A 325 -36.75 11.97 14.75
N ARG A 326 -36.65 10.63 14.75
CA ARG A 326 -37.31 9.79 15.75
C ARG A 326 -36.74 10.03 17.14
N ILE A 327 -35.41 10.09 17.29
CA ILE A 327 -34.76 10.38 18.58
C ILE A 327 -35.24 11.72 19.14
N PHE A 328 -35.37 12.76 18.32
CA PHE A 328 -35.84 14.08 18.75
C PHE A 328 -37.33 14.09 19.14
N ALA A 329 -38.20 13.43 18.37
CA ALA A 329 -39.63 13.35 18.68
C ALA A 329 -39.88 12.66 20.05
N ASN A 330 -39.08 11.65 20.37
CA ASN A 330 -39.22 10.86 21.59
C ASN A 330 -38.77 11.59 22.85
N LYS A 331 -37.86 12.58 22.73
CA LYS A 331 -37.43 13.38 23.89
C LYS A 331 -38.55 14.28 24.43
N GLY A 332 -39.60 14.54 23.65
CA GLY A 332 -40.72 15.41 24.04
C GLY A 332 -41.95 14.69 24.58
N GLN A 333 -42.08 13.37 24.38
CA GLN A 333 -43.24 12.59 24.83
C GLN A 333 -42.76 11.55 25.83
N GLY A 334 -43.00 11.80 27.12
CA GLY A 334 -42.55 10.95 28.22
C GLY A 334 -42.92 9.48 28.01
N GLU A 335 -41.91 8.61 28.13
CA GLU A 335 -41.99 7.17 28.44
C GLU A 335 -43.17 6.36 27.87
N VAL A 336 -43.58 6.60 26.62
CA VAL A 336 -44.53 5.70 25.96
C VAL A 336 -43.75 4.47 25.49
N ALA A 337 -44.09 3.34 26.10
CA ALA A 337 -43.51 2.03 25.84
C ALA A 337 -43.48 1.70 24.34
N TRP A 338 -42.27 1.50 23.82
CA TRP A 338 -42.01 1.11 22.44
C TRP A 338 -42.61 -0.27 22.19
N GLU A 339 -43.62 -0.38 21.33
CA GLU A 339 -44.03 -1.66 20.77
C GLU A 339 -42.86 -2.23 19.93
N GLU A 340 -42.20 -3.24 20.49
CA GLU A 340 -41.03 -3.99 19.99
C GLU A 340 -41.17 -4.60 18.58
N ASN A 341 -42.36 -4.53 17.96
CA ASN A 341 -42.66 -5.26 16.72
C ASN A 341 -42.34 -4.49 15.42
N SER A 342 -41.94 -3.22 15.49
CA SER A 342 -41.39 -2.49 14.33
C SER A 342 -39.87 -2.46 14.40
N LEU A 343 -39.23 -3.63 14.21
CA LEU A 343 -37.77 -3.81 14.19
C LEU A 343 -37.07 -2.57 13.62
N PRO A 344 -36.47 -1.71 14.48
CA PRO A 344 -35.69 -0.60 13.99
C PRO A 344 -34.48 -1.23 13.34
N ARG A 345 -34.47 -1.25 12.00
CA ARG A 345 -33.24 -1.59 11.26
C ARG A 345 -32.19 -0.61 11.78
N GLY A 346 -31.20 -1.13 12.49
CA GLY A 346 -30.09 -0.32 12.97
C GLY A 346 -29.37 0.32 11.79
N LEU A 347 -28.83 1.52 12.00
CA LEU A 347 -27.93 2.15 11.04
C LEU A 347 -26.76 1.22 10.75
N VAL A 348 -26.28 1.23 9.50
CA VAL A 348 -25.14 0.40 9.10
C VAL A 348 -23.89 0.86 9.87
N PRO A 349 -23.18 -0.05 10.57
CA PRO A 349 -22.06 0.31 11.43
C PRO A 349 -20.76 0.46 10.64
N LEU A 350 -20.74 1.33 9.64
CA LEU A 350 -19.57 1.54 8.80
C LEU A 350 -18.44 2.18 9.62
N GLU A 351 -17.32 1.49 9.75
CA GLU A 351 -16.15 1.89 10.54
C GLU A 351 -15.01 2.38 9.64
N ASN A 352 -14.77 1.71 8.51
CA ASN A 352 -13.67 2.02 7.58
C ASN A 352 -14.22 2.25 6.17
N PHE A 353 -13.95 3.42 5.62
CA PHE A 353 -14.34 3.79 4.26
C PHE A 353 -13.11 4.16 3.44
N ILE A 354 -12.93 3.47 2.32
CA ILE A 354 -11.87 3.68 1.36
C ILE A 354 -12.51 3.87 -0.02
N ILE A 355 -12.22 5.00 -0.67
CA ILE A 355 -12.64 5.25 -2.04
C ILE A 355 -11.43 5.55 -2.92
N GLU A 356 -11.28 4.78 -4.01
CA GLU A 356 -10.17 4.93 -4.95
C GLU A 356 -10.71 5.31 -6.33
N GLU A 357 -10.54 6.57 -6.70
CA GLU A 357 -10.85 7.07 -8.02
C GLU A 357 -9.77 6.67 -9.03
N HIS A 358 -10.22 5.92 -10.05
CA HIS A 358 -9.41 5.49 -11.19
C HIS A 358 -9.90 6.11 -12.49
N LEU A 359 -11.14 5.80 -12.88
CA LEU A 359 -11.71 6.21 -14.18
C LEU A 359 -12.85 7.23 -14.06
N LYS A 360 -13.56 7.22 -12.93
CA LYS A 360 -14.73 8.06 -12.70
C LYS A 360 -14.45 9.12 -11.66
N PRO A 361 -14.84 10.38 -11.90
CA PRO A 361 -14.67 11.43 -10.92
C PRO A 361 -15.49 11.12 -9.67
N LEU A 362 -14.87 11.33 -8.52
CA LEU A 362 -15.49 11.46 -7.22
C LEU A 362 -16.51 12.61 -7.21
N THR A 363 -17.65 12.41 -6.56
CA THR A 363 -18.75 13.38 -6.45
C THR A 363 -19.09 13.66 -4.98
N ASP A 364 -20.35 13.53 -4.57
CA ASP A 364 -20.85 13.81 -3.21
C ASP A 364 -20.71 12.64 -2.24
N GLU A 365 -20.13 11.50 -2.67
CA GLU A 365 -20.17 10.25 -1.90
C GLU A 365 -19.50 10.38 -0.53
N ILE A 366 -18.45 11.19 -0.41
CA ILE A 366 -17.68 11.32 0.83
C ILE A 366 -18.43 12.14 1.85
N ASP A 367 -19.05 13.24 1.41
CA ASP A 367 -19.87 14.08 2.28
C ASP A 367 -21.11 13.32 2.75
N ASP A 368 -21.75 12.56 1.85
CA ASP A 368 -22.85 11.66 2.20
C ASP A 368 -22.43 10.59 3.22
N VAL A 369 -21.28 9.95 3.03
CA VAL A 369 -20.74 8.91 3.93
C VAL A 369 -20.41 9.50 5.29
N ALA A 370 -19.70 10.62 5.33
CA ALA A 370 -19.35 11.32 6.58
C ALA A 370 -20.60 11.69 7.38
N PHE A 371 -21.65 12.21 6.73
CA PHE A 371 -22.92 12.51 7.38
C PHE A 371 -23.64 11.24 7.86
N ALA A 372 -23.86 10.29 6.95
CA ALA A 372 -24.70 9.12 7.19
C ALA A 372 -24.15 8.19 8.28
N PHE A 373 -22.83 8.06 8.35
CA PHE A 373 -22.13 7.13 9.25
C PHE A 373 -21.29 7.85 10.31
N SER A 374 -21.62 9.11 10.60
CA SER A 374 -20.93 9.99 11.56
C SER A 374 -20.64 9.37 12.93
N GLN A 375 -21.51 8.50 13.41
CA GLN A 375 -21.40 7.86 14.73
C GLN A 375 -20.52 6.60 14.77
N THR A 376 -20.11 6.07 13.61
CA THR A 376 -19.39 4.80 13.51
C THR A 376 -18.08 4.90 12.75
N LEU A 377 -17.94 5.87 11.84
CA LEU A 377 -16.73 6.05 11.05
C LEU A 377 -15.51 6.31 11.93
N ALA A 378 -14.50 5.45 11.76
CA ALA A 378 -13.22 5.51 12.42
C ALA A 378 -12.08 5.87 11.45
N ASN A 379 -12.23 5.53 10.17
CA ASN A 379 -11.23 5.77 9.14
C ASN A 379 -11.87 6.17 7.80
N ILE A 380 -11.41 7.28 7.23
CA ILE A 380 -11.75 7.72 5.88
C ILE A 380 -10.43 7.81 5.09
N THR A 381 -10.36 7.09 3.97
CA THR A 381 -9.24 7.15 3.02
C THR A 381 -9.75 7.40 1.62
N VAL A 382 -9.21 8.40 0.95
CA VAL A 382 -9.63 8.86 -0.37
C VAL A 382 -8.39 8.94 -1.24
N ARG A 383 -8.38 8.23 -2.37
CA ARG A 383 -7.28 8.28 -3.33
C ARG A 383 -7.81 8.66 -4.69
N ILE A 384 -7.30 9.73 -5.26
CA ILE A 384 -7.63 10.20 -6.61
C ILE A 384 -6.38 10.02 -7.46
N SER A 385 -6.42 8.98 -8.28
CA SER A 385 -5.31 8.54 -9.13
C SER A 385 -5.60 8.64 -10.63
N GLY A 386 -6.72 9.25 -11.02
CA GLY A 386 -7.12 9.39 -12.41
C GLY A 386 -6.17 10.27 -13.23
N ILE A 387 -5.85 9.84 -14.45
CA ILE A 387 -4.90 10.49 -15.36
C ILE A 387 -5.57 11.66 -16.11
N ASP A 388 -6.48 12.39 -15.47
CA ASP A 388 -7.08 13.52 -16.16
C ASP A 388 -6.00 14.59 -16.41
N THR A 389 -5.98 15.12 -17.62
CA THR A 389 -5.01 16.14 -18.02
C THR A 389 -5.36 17.52 -17.48
N GLU A 390 -6.63 17.76 -17.14
CA GLU A 390 -7.07 19.03 -16.60
C GLU A 390 -7.12 19.00 -15.05
N MET A 391 -6.45 19.97 -14.42
CA MET A 391 -6.46 20.12 -12.97
C MET A 391 -7.87 20.53 -12.51
N ARG A 392 -8.59 19.61 -11.86
CA ARG A 392 -9.93 19.86 -11.32
C ARG A 392 -9.91 20.15 -9.82
N TRP A 393 -10.90 20.91 -9.36
CA TRP A 393 -11.14 21.18 -7.95
C TRP A 393 -12.10 20.14 -7.38
N ILE A 394 -11.79 19.62 -6.19
CA ILE A 394 -12.65 18.70 -5.46
C ILE A 394 -12.94 19.29 -4.09
N HIS A 395 -14.22 19.52 -3.84
CA HIS A 395 -14.68 20.05 -2.56
C HIS A 395 -14.84 18.92 -1.55
N PHE A 396 -14.35 19.13 -0.32
CA PHE A 396 -14.44 18.16 0.78
C PHE A 396 -14.97 18.82 2.04
N GLY A 397 -15.83 18.12 2.79
CA GLY A 397 -16.25 18.57 4.13
C GLY A 397 -17.60 19.28 4.15
N ARG A 398 -18.33 19.33 3.03
CA ARG A 398 -19.60 20.07 2.97
C ARG A 398 -20.68 19.30 3.70
N GLY A 399 -21.29 19.94 4.70
CA GLY A 399 -22.35 19.31 5.48
C GLY A 399 -21.87 18.16 6.37
N TRP A 400 -20.56 18.09 6.64
CA TRP A 400 -20.05 17.21 7.67
C TRP A 400 -20.66 17.59 9.02
N VAL A 401 -20.82 16.58 9.86
CA VAL A 401 -21.23 16.73 11.25
C VAL A 401 -20.14 16.12 12.11
N ASP A 402 -20.24 16.27 13.44
CA ASP A 402 -19.24 15.72 14.34
C ASP A 402 -19.04 14.22 14.12
N LEU A 403 -17.79 13.85 13.92
CA LEU A 403 -17.28 12.51 13.66
C LEU A 403 -16.49 12.04 14.89
N PRO A 404 -17.15 11.78 16.04
CA PRO A 404 -16.48 11.53 17.32
C PRO A 404 -15.67 10.23 17.35
N LYS A 405 -15.82 9.33 16.38
CA LYS A 405 -15.01 8.11 16.31
C LYS A 405 -13.90 8.17 15.28
N LEU A 406 -13.85 9.22 14.45
CA LEU A 406 -12.86 9.32 13.39
C LEU A 406 -11.48 9.52 14.01
N THR A 407 -10.60 8.55 13.77
CA THR A 407 -9.21 8.54 14.24
C THR A 407 -8.23 8.79 13.09
N ARG A 408 -8.62 8.46 11.85
CA ARG A 408 -7.78 8.62 10.67
C ARG A 408 -8.55 9.27 9.52
N LEU A 409 -7.98 10.35 8.99
CA LEU A 409 -8.43 11.03 7.79
C LEU A 409 -7.27 11.12 6.78
N GLU A 410 -7.40 10.47 5.64
CA GLU A 410 -6.40 10.46 4.58
C GLU A 410 -7.04 10.81 3.24
N ILE A 411 -6.59 11.89 2.60
CA ILE A 411 -7.04 12.34 1.28
C ILE A 411 -5.80 12.58 0.42
N GLN A 412 -5.67 11.79 -0.65
CA GLN A 412 -4.57 11.85 -1.61
C GLN A 412 -5.11 12.21 -2.99
N ALA A 413 -4.95 13.47 -3.40
CA ALA A 413 -5.43 14.04 -4.64
C ALA A 413 -4.30 14.32 -5.64
N ASN A 414 -3.62 13.28 -6.09
CA ASN A 414 -2.42 13.39 -6.94
C ASN A 414 -2.67 14.03 -8.32
N PHE A 415 -3.93 14.21 -8.72
CA PHE A 415 -4.31 14.81 -10.01
C PHE A 415 -5.44 15.84 -9.87
N ALA A 416 -5.65 16.36 -8.67
CA ALA A 416 -6.68 17.36 -8.40
C ALA A 416 -6.21 18.36 -7.35
N ARG A 417 -6.96 19.44 -7.19
CA ARG A 417 -6.81 20.39 -6.10
C ARG A 417 -7.89 20.15 -5.05
N LEU A 418 -7.51 20.12 -3.78
CA LEU A 418 -8.43 19.97 -2.66
C LEU A 418 -8.95 21.33 -2.23
N ASP A 419 -10.26 21.54 -2.32
CA ASP A 419 -10.93 22.66 -1.66
C ASP A 419 -11.59 22.15 -0.38
N LEU A 420 -10.99 22.49 0.76
CA LEU A 420 -11.43 22.03 2.07
C LEU A 420 -12.48 22.97 2.63
N HIS A 421 -13.60 22.42 3.10
CA HIS A 421 -14.59 23.20 3.85
C HIS A 421 -13.93 23.78 5.12
N PRO A 422 -14.17 25.06 5.47
CA PRO A 422 -13.46 25.71 6.56
C PRO A 422 -13.59 25.01 7.92
N GLU A 423 -14.70 24.31 8.14
CA GLU A 423 -15.00 23.59 9.40
C GLU A 423 -14.67 22.09 9.34
N LEU A 424 -14.04 21.58 8.27
CA LEU A 424 -13.80 20.14 8.09
C LEU A 424 -13.09 19.50 9.30
N LEU A 425 -12.05 20.14 9.83
CA LEU A 425 -11.28 19.61 10.95
C LEU A 425 -11.94 19.83 12.31
N SER A 426 -12.84 20.82 12.45
CA SER A 426 -13.54 21.06 13.73
C SER A 426 -14.53 19.94 14.05
N HIS A 427 -15.05 19.25 13.03
CA HIS A 427 -15.88 18.07 13.16
C HIS A 427 -15.12 16.78 13.51
N CYS A 428 -13.79 16.81 13.61
CA CYS A 428 -12.95 15.61 13.80
C CYS A 428 -12.17 15.64 15.14
N PRO A 429 -12.83 15.76 16.31
CA PRO A 429 -12.13 16.05 17.58
C PRO A 429 -11.19 14.94 18.07
N ASN A 430 -11.41 13.69 17.65
CA ASN A 430 -10.65 12.52 18.10
C ASN A 430 -9.65 11.99 17.06
N VAL A 431 -9.36 12.79 16.02
CA VAL A 431 -8.44 12.37 14.97
C VAL A 431 -7.00 12.30 15.50
N THR A 432 -6.31 11.20 15.21
CA THR A 432 -4.90 10.97 15.57
C THR A 432 -3.97 11.11 14.37
N CYS A 433 -4.49 10.85 13.16
CA CYS A 433 -3.73 10.93 11.92
C CYS A 433 -4.52 11.69 10.85
N VAL A 434 -3.97 12.82 10.42
CA VAL A 434 -4.50 13.64 9.31
C VAL A 434 -3.46 13.69 8.20
N ARG A 435 -3.83 13.26 7.00
CA ARG A 435 -3.00 13.33 5.80
C ARG A 435 -3.80 13.90 4.66
N LEU A 436 -3.55 15.15 4.30
CA LEU A 436 -4.22 15.83 3.20
C LEU A 436 -3.15 16.19 2.19
N SER A 437 -3.25 15.70 0.98
CA SER A 437 -2.25 15.96 -0.06
C SER A 437 -2.91 16.15 -1.41
N ASP A 438 -2.43 17.12 -2.17
CA ASP A 438 -2.88 17.38 -3.52
C ASP A 438 -1.75 17.90 -4.41
N ARG A 439 -2.03 18.00 -5.71
CA ARG A 439 -1.02 18.39 -6.72
C ARG A 439 -0.94 19.89 -6.96
N THR A 440 -0.87 20.67 -5.89
CA THR A 440 -0.62 22.11 -6.02
C THR A 440 0.87 22.39 -6.14
N TYR A 441 1.30 22.74 -7.35
CA TYR A 441 2.67 23.20 -7.64
C TYR A 441 2.76 24.73 -7.80
N GLY A 442 1.64 25.42 -8.07
CA GLY A 442 1.61 26.87 -8.21
C GLY A 442 0.24 27.45 -7.83
N TYR A 443 0.24 28.66 -7.27
CA TYR A 443 -0.95 29.34 -6.76
C TYR A 443 -0.79 30.85 -6.73
N ARG A 444 -1.90 31.57 -6.52
CA ARG A 444 -1.91 33.01 -6.22
C ARG A 444 -2.34 33.19 -4.77
N CYS A 445 -1.68 34.08 -4.04
CA CYS A 445 -1.97 34.24 -2.60
C CYS A 445 -3.43 34.67 -2.33
N GLN A 446 -4.04 35.41 -3.26
CA GLN A 446 -5.41 35.91 -3.16
C GLN A 446 -6.49 34.82 -3.27
N ASP A 447 -6.15 33.65 -3.82
CA ASP A 447 -7.11 32.55 -4.04
C ASP A 447 -7.23 31.66 -2.78
N ILE A 448 -6.36 31.84 -1.80
CA ILE A 448 -6.30 31.03 -0.58
C ILE A 448 -7.43 31.43 0.37
N VAL A 449 -8.33 30.48 0.64
CA VAL A 449 -9.40 30.63 1.65
C VAL A 449 -8.99 29.88 2.92
N PRO A 450 -8.79 30.56 4.05
CA PRO A 450 -8.38 29.90 5.29
C PRO A 450 -9.48 28.97 5.82
N CYS A 451 -9.07 27.82 6.33
CA CYS A 451 -9.88 27.01 7.23
C CYS A 451 -10.10 27.76 8.55
N GLN A 452 -11.06 27.31 9.35
CA GLN A 452 -11.20 27.76 10.73
C GLN A 452 -10.22 26.99 11.65
N ALA A 453 -9.85 27.61 12.76
CA ALA A 453 -9.07 26.94 13.79
C ALA A 453 -9.86 25.75 14.37
N ALA A 454 -9.24 24.57 14.41
CA ALA A 454 -9.83 23.37 14.98
C ALA A 454 -9.16 22.99 16.30
N HIS A 455 -9.85 22.21 17.13
CA HIS A 455 -9.30 21.66 18.37
C HIS A 455 -8.92 20.19 18.17
N LEU A 456 -7.64 19.91 17.96
CA LEU A 456 -7.09 18.59 17.63
C LEU A 456 -6.21 18.04 18.77
N ALA A 457 -6.77 17.88 19.98
CA ALA A 457 -6.02 17.46 21.17
C ALA A 457 -5.46 16.03 21.14
N HIS A 458 -5.76 15.25 20.10
CA HIS A 458 -5.33 13.86 19.97
C HIS A 458 -4.49 13.61 18.72
N VAL A 459 -4.23 14.63 17.90
CA VAL A 459 -3.44 14.47 16.68
C VAL A 459 -1.99 14.12 17.03
N GLU A 460 -1.50 13.04 16.43
CA GLU A 460 -0.12 12.55 16.55
C GLU A 460 0.64 12.80 15.24
N THR A 461 -0.02 12.63 14.10
CA THR A 461 0.55 12.88 12.76
C THR A 461 -0.31 13.85 11.98
N LEU A 462 0.30 14.94 11.51
CA LEU A 462 -0.31 15.92 10.62
C LEU A 462 0.58 16.10 9.39
N THR A 463 0.11 15.61 8.23
CA THR A 463 0.75 15.80 6.93
C THR A 463 -0.18 16.61 6.06
N LEU A 464 0.28 17.79 5.62
CA LEU A 464 -0.42 18.71 4.76
C LEU A 464 0.47 18.98 3.55
N THR A 465 -0.05 18.69 2.36
CA THR A 465 0.67 18.92 1.11
C THR A 465 -0.20 19.69 0.13
N GLY A 466 0.39 20.69 -0.53
CA GLY A 466 -0.27 21.49 -1.56
C GLY A 466 -1.33 22.43 -0.98
N TRP A 467 -2.54 22.45 -1.56
CA TRP A 467 -3.59 23.41 -1.17
C TRP A 467 -4.05 23.26 0.29
N SER A 468 -4.01 22.02 0.79
CA SER A 468 -4.34 21.72 2.19
C SER A 468 -3.37 22.38 3.18
N ALA A 469 -2.10 22.57 2.79
CA ALA A 469 -1.11 23.28 3.60
C ALA A 469 -1.37 24.79 3.59
N LEU A 470 -1.72 25.35 2.42
CA LEU A 470 -2.00 26.79 2.22
C LEU A 470 -3.23 27.26 3.00
N THR A 471 -4.28 26.44 3.02
CA THR A 471 -5.57 26.77 3.65
C THR A 471 -5.62 26.41 5.14
N PHE A 472 -4.64 25.67 5.67
CA PHE A 472 -4.66 25.24 7.06
C PHE A 472 -4.56 26.41 8.05
N HIS A 473 -5.43 26.41 9.07
CA HIS A 473 -5.40 27.43 10.11
C HIS A 473 -4.43 27.04 11.24
N GLN A 474 -3.29 27.71 11.27
CA GLN A 474 -2.19 27.40 12.19
C GLN A 474 -2.51 27.43 13.69
N ALA A 475 -3.48 28.23 14.16
CA ALA A 475 -3.90 28.21 15.58
C ALA A 475 -4.42 26.83 16.04
N THR A 476 -4.77 25.94 15.10
CA THR A 476 -5.07 24.53 15.37
C THR A 476 -3.92 23.83 16.11
N LEU A 477 -2.66 24.20 15.83
CA LEU A 477 -1.47 23.63 16.45
C LEU A 477 -1.38 23.93 17.96
N HIS A 478 -2.01 24.99 18.45
CA HIS A 478 -2.03 25.31 19.90
C HIS A 478 -2.75 24.25 20.72
N SER A 479 -3.65 23.48 20.10
CA SER A 479 -4.33 22.35 20.74
C SER A 479 -3.63 21.01 20.54
N ALA A 480 -2.68 20.90 19.60
CA ALA A 480 -2.07 19.66 19.14
C ALA A 480 -0.91 19.17 20.02
N ASN A 481 -1.12 19.07 21.32
CA ASN A 481 -0.07 18.76 22.31
C ASN A 481 0.53 17.34 22.19
N LYS A 482 -0.14 16.41 21.47
CA LYS A 482 0.35 15.05 21.20
C LYS A 482 1.05 14.91 19.86
N LEU A 483 1.19 15.98 19.08
CA LEU A 483 1.75 15.94 17.75
C LEU A 483 3.22 15.49 17.81
N THR A 484 3.52 14.36 17.18
CA THR A 484 4.88 13.80 17.07
C THR A 484 5.49 14.10 15.71
N LYS A 485 4.65 14.20 14.67
CA LYS A 485 5.09 14.44 13.30
C LYS A 485 4.27 15.53 12.63
N LEU A 486 4.94 16.58 12.15
CA LEU A 486 4.38 17.66 11.36
C LEU A 486 5.09 17.76 10.01
N GLU A 487 4.33 17.59 8.93
CA GLU A 487 4.80 17.82 7.56
C GLU A 487 3.89 18.86 6.90
N VAL A 488 4.46 19.99 6.48
CA VAL A 488 3.75 21.05 5.75
C VAL A 488 4.55 21.32 4.48
N THR A 489 4.11 20.75 3.38
CA THR A 489 4.91 20.69 2.15
C THR A 489 4.12 21.18 0.94
N MET A 490 4.86 21.52 -0.11
CA MET A 490 4.32 21.73 -1.46
C MET A 490 4.81 20.59 -2.33
N GLU A 491 4.03 20.21 -3.33
CA GLU A 491 4.48 19.22 -4.31
C GLU A 491 5.55 19.88 -5.21
N LEU A 492 6.62 19.14 -5.48
CA LEU A 492 7.69 19.58 -6.38
C LEU A 492 7.22 19.41 -7.82
N ASP A 493 7.42 20.42 -8.68
CA ASP A 493 7.14 20.28 -10.11
C ASP A 493 8.29 19.57 -10.82
N GLY A 494 8.35 18.25 -10.66
CA GLY A 494 9.45 17.45 -11.22
C GLY A 494 10.81 17.83 -10.64
N GLU A 495 11.73 18.26 -11.50
CA GLU A 495 13.11 18.66 -11.13
C GLU A 495 13.24 20.14 -10.77
N ASP A 496 12.22 20.96 -11.02
CA ASP A 496 12.35 22.42 -11.03
C ASP A 496 12.25 23.08 -9.64
N GLY A 497 12.17 22.29 -8.57
CA GLY A 497 12.06 22.78 -7.19
C GLY A 497 10.62 23.12 -6.79
N CYS A 498 10.47 23.87 -5.70
CA CYS A 498 9.18 24.29 -5.17
C CYS A 498 8.83 25.73 -5.52
N PHE A 499 7.55 26.03 -5.71
CA PHE A 499 7.09 27.39 -5.97
C PHE A 499 7.08 28.22 -4.67
N ILE A 500 7.74 29.37 -4.67
CA ILE A 500 7.65 30.36 -3.59
C ILE A 500 7.11 31.65 -4.22
N PRO A 501 6.01 32.24 -3.71
CA PRO A 501 5.52 33.51 -4.25
C PRO A 501 6.57 34.61 -4.09
N PRO A 502 6.61 35.62 -4.99
CA PRO A 502 7.55 36.73 -4.88
C PRO A 502 7.54 37.32 -3.46
N PRO A 503 8.70 37.63 -2.84
CA PRO A 503 8.76 38.04 -1.43
C PRO A 503 7.87 39.24 -1.07
N SER A 504 7.64 40.15 -2.03
CA SER A 504 6.74 41.30 -1.86
C SER A 504 5.27 40.90 -1.83
N GLU A 505 4.84 39.96 -2.69
CA GLU A 505 3.50 39.37 -2.65
C GLU A 505 3.30 38.60 -1.35
N LEU A 506 4.31 37.81 -0.95
CA LEU A 506 4.27 37.00 0.26
C LEU A 506 4.12 37.87 1.52
N LYS A 507 4.96 38.90 1.70
CA LYS A 507 4.84 39.85 2.82
C LYS A 507 3.49 40.57 2.83
N TRP A 508 3.04 41.05 1.68
CA TRP A 508 1.76 41.73 1.54
C TRP A 508 0.59 40.79 1.90
N SER A 509 0.66 39.52 1.48
CA SER A 509 -0.37 38.53 1.79
C SER A 509 -0.48 38.22 3.29
N TYR A 510 0.60 38.42 4.06
CA TYR A 510 0.58 38.31 5.53
C TYR A 510 0.21 39.62 6.25
N GLY A 511 -0.18 40.66 5.52
CA GLY A 511 -0.46 41.99 6.07
C GLY A 511 0.75 42.67 6.68
N ILE A 512 1.96 42.30 6.24
CA ILE A 512 3.20 42.97 6.65
C ILE A 512 3.35 44.20 5.74
N GLU A 513 3.07 45.37 6.30
CA GLU A 513 3.25 46.64 5.58
C GLU A 513 4.72 46.81 5.18
N ASP A 514 4.93 47.08 3.90
CA ASP A 514 6.24 47.44 3.39
C ASP A 514 6.39 48.96 3.56
N ASP A 515 7.22 49.38 4.50
CA ASP A 515 7.51 50.81 4.79
C ASP A 515 7.95 51.58 3.52
N SER A 516 8.36 50.87 2.46
CA SER A 516 8.71 51.46 1.16
C SER A 516 7.51 51.93 0.31
N ARG A 517 6.26 51.59 0.67
CA ARG A 517 5.04 51.94 -0.10
C ARG A 517 4.38 53.26 0.32
N VAL A 518 4.98 54.01 1.24
CA VAL A 518 4.49 55.34 1.65
C VAL A 518 4.74 56.35 0.52
N GLY A 519 3.85 56.42 -0.48
CA GLY A 519 3.95 57.48 -1.50
C GLY A 519 3.12 57.37 -2.78
N THR A 520 2.45 56.25 -3.05
CA THR A 520 1.64 56.11 -4.28
C THR A 520 0.18 55.81 -3.96
N GLU A 521 -0.72 56.72 -4.37
CA GLU A 521 -2.20 56.63 -4.28
C GLU A 521 -2.80 55.49 -5.14
N PHE A 522 -2.25 54.28 -5.05
CA PHE A 522 -2.91 53.11 -5.63
C PHE A 522 -4.07 52.71 -4.72
N GLN A 523 -5.26 52.58 -5.32
CA GLN A 523 -6.44 51.97 -4.71
C GLN A 523 -6.01 50.75 -3.90
N GLU A 524 -6.27 50.74 -2.59
CA GLU A 524 -5.92 49.63 -1.71
C GLU A 524 -6.50 48.34 -2.31
N PRO A 525 -5.65 47.41 -2.81
CA PRO A 525 -6.14 46.12 -3.21
C PRO A 525 -6.83 45.47 -1.99
N PRO A 526 -7.92 44.71 -2.19
CA PRO A 526 -8.63 44.08 -1.10
C PRO A 526 -7.63 43.28 -0.24
N ALA A 527 -7.66 43.49 1.07
CA ALA A 527 -6.77 42.84 2.01
C ALA A 527 -6.85 41.31 1.81
N ILE A 528 -5.74 40.68 1.45
CA ILE A 528 -5.65 39.22 1.38
C ILE A 528 -5.67 38.69 2.82
N LEU A 529 -6.74 37.99 3.19
CA LEU A 529 -6.91 37.39 4.51
C LEU A 529 -6.50 35.90 4.47
N ARG A 530 -5.21 35.62 4.24
CA ARG A 530 -4.68 34.25 4.39
C ARG A 530 -4.21 34.00 5.83
N PRO A 531 -4.15 32.73 6.30
CA PRO A 531 -3.59 32.43 7.61
C PRO A 531 -2.10 32.80 7.63
N ARG A 532 -1.70 33.66 8.57
CA ARG A 532 -0.28 33.95 8.85
C ARG A 532 0.28 32.90 9.78
N TRP A 533 1.43 32.32 9.45
CA TRP A 533 2.19 31.45 10.36
C TRP A 533 2.92 32.31 11.41
N THR A 534 2.57 32.16 12.69
CA THR A 534 3.09 32.98 13.82
C THR A 534 4.26 32.35 14.55
N TRP A 535 4.54 31.07 14.30
CA TRP A 535 5.70 30.35 14.87
C TRP A 535 5.81 30.50 16.40
N ASP A 536 4.67 30.59 17.09
CA ASP A 536 4.55 30.72 18.55
C ASP A 536 4.16 29.38 19.19
N TRP A 537 4.60 28.29 18.56
CA TRP A 537 4.09 26.96 18.87
C TRP A 537 4.72 26.37 20.13
N TYR A 538 3.91 25.62 20.85
CA TYR A 538 4.34 24.78 21.95
C TYR A 538 3.94 23.33 21.67
N LEU A 539 4.86 22.58 21.05
CA LEU A 539 4.65 21.21 20.60
C LEU A 539 5.67 20.29 21.28
N PRO A 540 5.48 19.96 22.58
CA PRO A 540 6.48 19.29 23.39
C PRO A 540 6.80 17.87 22.93
N CYS A 541 5.88 17.22 22.21
CA CYS A 541 6.02 15.85 21.71
C CYS A 541 6.59 15.77 20.28
N LEU A 542 6.77 16.91 19.59
CA LEU A 542 7.17 16.93 18.19
C LEU A 542 8.58 16.36 18.04
N THR A 543 8.72 15.27 17.30
CA THR A 543 10.00 14.60 17.00
C THR A 543 10.46 14.88 15.58
N ASP A 544 9.53 15.08 14.65
CA ASP A 544 9.82 15.21 13.22
C ASP A 544 9.06 16.41 12.64
N LEU A 545 9.82 17.38 12.12
CA LEU A 545 9.30 18.56 11.43
C LEU A 545 9.87 18.62 10.02
N GLN A 546 8.98 18.67 9.03
CA GLN A 546 9.34 18.90 7.64
C GLN A 546 8.52 20.06 7.07
N LEU A 547 9.22 21.06 6.55
CA LEU A 547 8.66 22.22 5.87
C LEU A 547 9.33 22.35 4.51
N THR A 548 8.56 22.71 3.49
CA THR A 548 9.12 23.05 2.16
C THR A 548 8.51 24.36 1.66
N SER A 549 9.06 24.93 0.58
CA SER A 549 8.50 26.12 -0.09
C SER A 549 8.35 27.31 0.86
N GLU A 550 7.29 28.10 0.73
CA GLU A 550 7.05 29.31 1.51
C GLU A 550 7.01 29.04 3.02
N PHE A 551 6.66 27.83 3.45
CA PHE A 551 6.63 27.46 4.87
C PHE A 551 8.04 27.34 5.44
N ALA A 552 8.96 26.76 4.66
CA ALA A 552 10.38 26.74 5.03
C ALA A 552 11.01 28.13 4.88
N TYR A 553 10.64 28.88 3.84
CA TYR A 553 11.18 30.21 3.57
C TYR A 553 10.77 31.26 4.61
N CYS A 554 9.54 31.17 5.13
CA CYS A 554 9.02 32.09 6.16
C CYS A 554 9.31 31.64 7.60
N ILE A 555 10.10 30.58 7.79
CA ILE A 555 10.32 30.00 9.12
C ILE A 555 10.98 31.00 10.06
N GLN A 556 10.53 31.01 11.31
CA GLN A 556 11.19 31.73 12.40
C GLN A 556 11.63 30.74 13.46
N PHE A 557 12.93 30.59 13.68
CA PHE A 557 13.47 29.56 14.58
C PHE A 557 13.05 29.71 16.05
N GLN A 558 12.45 30.83 16.43
CA GLN A 558 11.94 31.12 17.77
C GLN A 558 10.92 30.11 18.33
N PHE A 559 10.27 29.27 17.50
CA PHE A 559 9.36 28.23 17.99
C PHE A 559 10.11 27.01 18.56
N LEU A 560 11.37 26.80 18.18
CA LEU A 560 12.12 25.59 18.52
C LEU A 560 12.26 25.31 20.02
N PRO A 561 12.41 26.31 20.92
CA PRO A 561 12.34 26.08 22.36
C PRO A 561 11.03 25.44 22.84
N GLY A 562 9.93 25.65 22.11
CA GLY A 562 8.64 24.99 22.33
C GLY A 562 8.57 23.55 21.82
N CYS A 563 9.62 23.06 21.16
CA CYS A 563 9.74 21.71 20.60
C CYS A 563 10.94 20.93 21.18
N PRO A 564 11.03 20.74 22.50
CA PRO A 564 12.18 20.11 23.17
C PRO A 564 12.47 18.68 22.72
N SER A 565 11.49 17.96 22.16
CA SER A 565 11.65 16.57 21.69
C SER A 565 12.10 16.45 20.23
N LEU A 566 12.32 17.57 19.53
CA LEU A 566 12.58 17.56 18.09
C LEU A 566 13.89 16.84 17.77
N ARG A 567 13.80 15.77 16.95
CA ARG A 567 14.92 14.92 16.54
C ARG A 567 15.31 15.12 15.08
N SER A 568 14.34 15.44 14.22
CA SER A 568 14.56 15.68 12.80
C SER A 568 13.92 16.99 12.38
N LEU A 569 14.71 17.87 11.78
CA LEU A 569 14.28 19.13 11.19
C LEU A 569 14.70 19.15 9.72
N SER A 570 13.72 19.25 8.82
CA SER A 570 13.95 19.33 7.38
C SER A 570 13.28 20.58 6.82
N LEU A 571 14.07 21.51 6.31
CA LEU A 571 13.63 22.74 5.67
C LEU A 571 14.14 22.76 4.22
N ASP A 572 13.22 22.91 3.28
CA ASP A 572 13.54 22.92 1.85
C ASP A 572 12.99 24.19 1.20
N ILE A 573 13.88 25.15 0.90
CA ILE A 573 13.57 26.40 0.19
C ILE A 573 14.04 26.36 -1.26
N HIS A 574 14.35 25.18 -1.81
CA HIS A 574 14.83 25.07 -3.19
C HIS A 574 13.73 25.48 -4.16
N SER A 575 13.83 26.67 -4.77
CA SER A 575 12.81 27.23 -5.65
C SER A 575 13.27 27.40 -7.10
N VAL A 576 12.29 27.40 -8.01
CA VAL A 576 12.48 27.62 -9.47
C VAL A 576 13.18 28.97 -9.72
N ASP A 577 12.83 29.99 -8.94
CA ASP A 577 13.29 31.36 -9.10
C ASP A 577 14.63 31.64 -8.38
N ASN A 578 15.26 30.61 -7.79
CA ASN A 578 16.49 30.71 -6.99
C ASN A 578 16.37 31.73 -5.84
N ASP A 579 15.21 31.74 -5.17
CA ASP A 579 14.99 32.57 -3.99
C ASP A 579 15.98 32.21 -2.89
N SER A 580 16.54 33.24 -2.25
CA SER A 580 17.53 33.08 -1.20
C SER A 580 17.02 33.58 0.14
N LEU A 581 17.33 32.86 1.21
CA LEU A 581 17.08 33.32 2.58
C LEU A 581 18.39 33.68 3.26
N ILE A 582 18.51 34.94 3.66
CA ILE A 582 19.67 35.45 4.41
C ILE A 582 19.44 35.19 5.90
N MET A 583 20.31 34.39 6.49
CA MET A 583 20.31 34.12 7.93
C MET A 583 21.03 35.26 8.66
N ILE A 584 20.35 35.90 9.60
CA ILE A 584 20.89 36.99 10.42
C ILE A 584 21.07 36.56 11.89
N PRO A 585 21.96 37.21 12.67
CA PRO A 585 22.18 36.84 14.07
C PRO A 585 20.91 36.85 14.94
N GLU A 586 19.96 37.71 14.61
CA GLU A 586 18.66 37.81 15.28
C GLU A 586 17.83 36.53 15.16
N ASP A 587 18.05 35.71 14.12
CA ASP A 587 17.37 34.43 13.94
C ASP A 587 17.84 33.36 14.95
N LEU A 588 18.98 33.59 15.62
CA LEU A 588 19.60 32.66 16.57
C LEU A 588 19.15 32.89 18.02
N VAL A 589 18.37 33.94 18.27
CA VAL A 589 17.97 34.34 19.62
C VAL A 589 16.46 34.25 19.79
N ALA A 590 16.04 33.74 20.95
CA ALA A 590 14.64 33.72 21.31
C ALA A 590 14.23 35.14 21.75
N PRO A 591 13.11 35.67 21.24
CA PRO A 591 12.58 36.93 21.74
C PRO A 591 12.25 36.80 23.23
N SER A 592 12.50 37.87 23.99
CA SER A 592 12.21 37.96 25.43
C SER A 592 10.70 38.04 25.71
N ILE A 593 9.91 37.07 25.22
CA ILE A 593 8.44 37.08 25.32
C ILE A 593 7.97 36.76 26.75
N TRP A 594 8.80 36.10 27.56
CA TRP A 594 8.43 35.60 28.89
C TRP A 594 9.27 36.19 30.03
N GLY A 595 10.08 37.22 29.77
CA GLY A 595 11.07 37.75 30.71
C GLY A 595 11.11 39.28 30.78
N ASP A 596 11.88 39.77 31.76
CA ASP A 596 12.21 41.19 31.90
C ASP A 596 12.82 41.73 30.59
N PRO A 597 12.27 42.79 29.97
CA PRO A 597 12.79 43.35 28.72
C PRO A 597 14.25 43.83 28.84
N THR A 598 14.79 43.94 30.05
CA THR A 598 16.20 44.25 30.31
C THR A 598 17.14 43.03 30.26
N SER A 599 16.60 41.81 30.23
CA SER A 599 17.41 40.59 30.11
C SER A 599 17.90 40.41 28.67
N PRO A 600 19.19 40.07 28.47
CA PRO A 600 19.71 39.80 27.13
C PRO A 600 18.92 38.64 26.48
N PRO A 601 18.67 38.71 25.17
CA PRO A 601 17.90 37.69 24.47
C PRO A 601 18.63 36.34 24.57
N ALA A 602 17.90 35.31 24.96
CA ALA A 602 18.47 33.98 25.17
C ALA A 602 18.79 33.32 23.82
N LYS A 603 19.96 32.68 23.70
CA LYS A 603 20.26 31.86 22.50
C LYS A 603 19.27 30.70 22.41
N ILE A 604 18.77 30.42 21.20
CA ILE A 604 17.96 29.23 20.93
C ILE A 604 18.88 28.01 21.00
N VAL A 605 18.47 26.96 21.70
CA VAL A 605 19.21 25.69 21.79
C VAL A 605 18.24 24.53 21.64
N VAL A 606 18.52 23.63 20.70
CA VAL A 606 17.71 22.44 20.42
C VAL A 606 18.54 21.18 20.69
N PRO A 607 18.63 20.75 21.96
CA PRO A 607 19.55 19.69 22.37
C PRO A 607 19.13 18.30 21.87
N SER A 608 17.86 18.10 21.50
CA SER A 608 17.38 16.78 21.05
C SER A 608 17.60 16.52 19.56
N LEU A 609 17.97 17.55 18.79
CA LEU A 609 18.05 17.45 17.33
C LEU A 609 19.20 16.52 16.93
N ARG A 610 18.90 15.52 16.11
CA ARG A 610 19.85 14.51 15.58
C ARG A 610 20.04 14.62 14.08
N ARG A 611 19.03 15.13 13.37
CA ARG A 611 19.09 15.33 11.92
C ARG A 611 18.66 16.75 11.56
N LEU A 612 19.50 17.42 10.79
CA LEU A 612 19.23 18.75 10.24
C LEU A 612 19.40 18.68 8.72
N CYS A 613 18.34 18.97 7.99
CA CYS A 613 18.34 19.02 6.53
C CYS A 613 17.90 20.41 6.09
N LEU A 614 18.80 21.16 5.45
CA LEU A 614 18.59 22.52 4.98
C LEU A 614 18.93 22.54 3.50
N ARG A 615 17.89 22.58 2.66
CA ARG A 615 17.99 22.55 1.20
C ARG A 615 17.54 23.86 0.57
N GLY A 616 18.15 24.23 -0.55
CA GLY A 616 17.91 25.50 -1.25
C GLY A 616 18.92 26.59 -0.88
N ARG A 617 18.65 27.83 -1.31
CA ARG A 617 19.64 28.90 -1.27
C ARG A 617 19.70 29.63 0.08
N TRP A 618 20.35 28.99 1.06
CA TRP A 618 20.61 29.58 2.37
C TRP A 618 21.89 30.42 2.32
N ILE A 619 21.80 31.72 2.58
CA ILE A 619 22.96 32.62 2.64
C ILE A 619 23.38 32.76 4.11
N MET A 620 24.57 32.27 4.45
CA MET A 620 25.11 32.33 5.80
C MET A 620 26.63 32.55 5.76
N ASN A 621 27.12 33.53 6.52
CA ASN A 621 28.56 33.77 6.67
C ASN A 621 29.19 32.74 7.65
N ASP A 622 30.41 32.29 7.34
CA ASP A 622 31.27 31.47 8.20
C ASP A 622 31.32 31.92 9.68
N ALA A 623 31.28 33.24 9.93
CA ALA A 623 31.30 33.82 11.28
C ALA A 623 30.12 33.37 12.16
N TYR A 624 28.94 33.17 11.56
CA TYR A 624 27.71 32.78 12.26
C TYR A 624 27.44 31.28 12.16
N MET A 625 28.01 30.62 11.15
CA MET A 625 27.87 29.18 10.94
C MET A 625 28.27 28.39 12.19
N LEU A 626 29.33 28.81 12.89
CA LEU A 626 29.75 28.15 14.13
C LEU A 626 28.67 28.24 15.21
N ASP A 627 28.14 29.44 15.48
CA ASP A 627 27.10 29.66 16.48
C ASP A 627 25.80 28.92 16.12
N PHE A 628 25.42 28.92 14.84
CA PHE A 628 24.24 28.20 14.33
C PHE A 628 24.41 26.69 14.49
N MET A 629 25.48 26.10 13.96
CA MET A 629 25.62 24.64 13.95
C MET A 629 25.97 24.08 15.32
N THR A 630 26.81 24.77 16.10
CA THR A 630 27.32 24.23 17.38
C THR A 630 26.62 24.79 18.61
N GLY A 631 26.14 26.04 18.55
CA GLY A 631 25.42 26.67 19.64
C GLY A 631 23.95 26.27 19.65
N MET A 632 23.28 26.45 18.51
CA MET A 632 21.84 26.19 18.40
C MET A 632 21.53 24.69 18.28
N PHE A 633 22.39 23.92 17.61
CA PHE A 633 22.17 22.50 17.30
C PHE A 633 23.30 21.57 17.79
N PRO A 634 23.62 21.57 19.10
CA PRO A 634 24.86 20.99 19.63
C PRO A 634 25.00 19.46 19.46
N ASN A 635 23.90 18.74 19.19
CA ASN A 635 23.85 17.28 19.25
C ASN A 635 23.48 16.61 17.91
N VAL A 636 23.49 17.37 16.81
CA VAL A 636 23.11 16.84 15.51
C VAL A 636 24.16 15.87 15.00
N GLU A 637 23.72 14.77 14.37
CA GLU A 637 24.57 13.69 13.86
C GLU A 637 24.60 13.66 12.33
N ASP A 638 23.46 13.93 11.70
CA ASP A 638 23.28 13.93 10.24
C ASP A 638 22.96 15.34 9.73
N TRP A 639 23.80 15.87 8.82
CA TRP A 639 23.63 17.17 8.16
C TRP A 639 23.40 17.02 6.67
N VAL A 640 22.43 17.76 6.13
CA VAL A 640 22.29 17.97 4.69
C VAL A 640 22.31 19.48 4.45
N LEU A 641 23.37 19.97 3.82
CA LEU A 641 23.63 21.38 3.51
C LEU A 641 23.64 21.54 1.98
N ASP A 642 22.45 21.68 1.41
CA ASP A 642 22.25 21.70 -0.05
C ASP A 642 21.87 23.09 -0.53
N GLY A 643 22.62 23.64 -1.49
CA GLY A 643 22.37 24.94 -2.09
C GLY A 643 22.87 26.15 -1.30
N TRP A 644 23.69 25.96 -0.26
CA TRP A 644 24.16 27.06 0.59
C TRP A 644 25.15 27.99 -0.11
N GLU A 645 25.07 29.28 0.21
CA GLU A 645 25.94 30.34 -0.28
C GLU A 645 26.67 31.04 0.87
N ASP A 646 27.79 31.70 0.54
CA ASP A 646 28.70 32.40 1.47
C ASP A 646 29.35 31.56 2.58
N ILE A 647 29.15 30.23 2.53
CA ILE A 647 29.90 29.26 3.33
C ILE A 647 31.14 28.80 2.58
N THR A 648 32.27 28.80 3.27
CA THR A 648 33.50 28.20 2.76
C THR A 648 33.72 26.81 3.34
N LEU A 649 34.47 25.97 2.60
CA LEU A 649 34.94 24.69 3.11
C LEU A 649 35.72 24.85 4.42
N ARG A 650 36.50 25.94 4.55
CA ARG A 650 37.22 26.28 5.77
C ARG A 650 36.27 26.52 6.94
N GLY A 651 35.19 27.27 6.74
CA GLY A 651 34.14 27.50 7.74
C GLY A 651 33.51 26.19 8.21
N LEU A 652 33.10 25.33 7.26
CA LEU A 652 32.55 24.00 7.56
C LEU A 652 33.52 23.15 8.40
N ILE A 653 34.80 23.13 8.02
CA ILE A 653 35.81 22.35 8.75
C ILE A 653 36.06 22.93 10.15
N ALA A 654 36.05 24.25 10.31
CA ALA A 654 36.16 24.88 11.62
C ALA A 654 35.01 24.45 12.54
N VAL A 655 33.78 24.36 12.02
CA VAL A 655 32.62 23.83 12.74
C VAL A 655 32.83 22.36 13.14
N LEU A 656 33.24 21.51 12.19
CA LEU A 656 33.45 20.08 12.45
C LEU A 656 34.54 19.83 13.49
N ARG A 657 35.62 20.59 13.46
CA ARG A 657 36.73 20.48 14.41
C ARG A 657 36.38 21.01 15.81
N THR A 658 35.60 22.09 15.91
CA THR A 658 35.21 22.67 17.21
C THR A 658 34.42 21.67 18.08
N GLN A 659 33.67 20.78 17.45
CA GLN A 659 32.81 19.77 18.10
C GLN A 659 33.46 18.38 18.19
N GLN A 660 34.74 18.26 17.88
CA GLN A 660 35.50 17.01 17.95
C GLN A 660 35.49 16.38 19.36
N SER A 661 35.35 17.19 20.42
CA SER A 661 35.28 16.68 21.79
C SER A 661 33.97 15.95 22.12
N ALA A 662 32.89 16.22 21.37
CA ALA A 662 31.56 15.66 21.62
C ALA A 662 31.25 14.41 20.77
N ASN A 663 31.97 14.19 19.65
CA ASN A 663 31.83 13.02 18.77
C ASN A 663 30.40 12.74 18.27
N HIS A 664 29.61 13.78 17.95
CA HIS A 664 28.22 13.60 17.52
C HIS A 664 28.05 13.44 16.00
N TYR A 665 28.89 14.09 15.17
CA TYR A 665 28.72 14.06 13.71
C TYR A 665 29.09 12.72 13.10
N ARG A 666 28.15 12.16 12.33
CA ARG A 666 28.34 10.94 11.55
C ARG A 666 28.43 11.25 10.06
N ASN A 667 27.44 11.97 9.54
CA ASN A 667 27.30 12.20 8.11
C ASN A 667 27.02 13.68 7.83
N VAL A 668 27.77 14.25 6.89
CA VAL A 668 27.55 15.60 6.40
C VAL A 668 27.47 15.54 4.88
N TYR A 669 26.30 15.81 4.33
CA TYR A 669 26.06 15.91 2.91
C TYR A 669 26.11 17.38 2.53
N THR A 670 26.93 17.74 1.55
CA THR A 670 27.07 19.14 1.11
C THR A 670 27.17 19.28 -0.41
N SER A 671 26.56 20.34 -0.92
CA SER A 671 26.66 20.78 -2.32
C SER A 671 27.82 21.77 -2.57
N LEU A 672 28.72 21.98 -1.59
CA LEU A 672 29.91 22.81 -1.79
C LEU A 672 30.76 22.27 -2.96
N ALA A 673 31.50 23.16 -3.61
CA ALA A 673 32.43 22.76 -4.66
C ALA A 673 33.42 21.71 -4.14
N LEU A 674 33.81 20.77 -5.01
CA LEU A 674 34.81 19.76 -4.66
C LEU A 674 36.10 20.44 -4.20
N PRO A 675 36.71 19.96 -3.10
CA PRO A 675 37.93 20.55 -2.58
C PRO A 675 39.05 20.45 -3.62
N SER A 676 39.78 21.54 -3.82
CA SER A 676 41.01 21.53 -4.62
C SER A 676 42.08 20.67 -3.94
N LYS A 677 43.10 20.23 -4.69
CA LYS A 677 44.23 19.46 -4.12
C LYS A 677 44.90 20.18 -2.95
N GLN A 678 45.04 21.51 -3.06
CA GLN A 678 45.62 22.34 -2.01
C GLN A 678 44.75 22.34 -0.75
N GLU A 679 43.43 22.43 -0.88
CA GLU A 679 42.51 22.37 0.25
C GLU A 679 42.46 20.98 0.90
N VAL A 680 42.50 19.92 0.09
CA VAL A 680 42.61 18.54 0.59
C VAL A 680 43.85 18.38 1.47
N GLU A 681 45.00 18.93 1.02
CA GLU A 681 46.25 18.94 1.78
C GLU A 681 46.18 19.87 3.02
N GLU A 682 45.75 21.12 2.85
CA GLU A 682 45.64 22.14 3.91
C GLU A 682 44.74 21.67 5.05
N PHE A 683 43.65 20.99 4.73
CA PHE A 683 42.66 20.55 5.69
C PHE A 683 42.83 19.10 6.14
N ALA A 684 43.88 18.41 5.69
CA ALA A 684 44.16 17.01 5.98
C ALA A 684 42.95 16.09 5.70
N MET A 685 42.34 16.27 4.53
CA MET A 685 41.23 15.44 4.05
C MET A 685 41.77 14.16 3.42
N LEU A 686 41.17 13.03 3.77
CA LEU A 686 41.53 11.69 3.29
C LEU A 686 40.33 11.10 2.55
N THR A 687 40.54 10.58 1.34
CA THR A 687 39.52 9.80 0.65
C THR A 687 39.33 8.46 1.36
N GLU A 688 38.16 7.84 1.25
CA GLU A 688 37.92 6.54 1.90
C GLU A 688 38.95 5.47 1.52
N SER A 689 39.44 5.51 0.28
CA SER A 689 40.50 4.63 -0.22
C SER A 689 41.91 4.92 0.34
N SER A 690 42.15 6.09 0.92
CA SER A 690 43.47 6.49 1.43
C SER A 690 43.62 6.34 2.95
N VAL A 691 42.56 5.94 3.66
CA VAL A 691 42.60 5.69 5.11
C VAL A 691 43.36 4.39 5.38
N THR A 692 44.64 4.51 5.74
CA THR A 692 45.46 3.40 6.26
C THR A 692 45.15 3.16 7.73
N GLY A 693 45.34 1.92 8.22
CA GLY A 693 44.89 1.48 9.55
C GLY A 693 45.44 2.25 10.76
N ASP A 694 46.48 3.08 10.57
CA ASP A 694 47.14 3.84 11.65
C ASP A 694 46.71 5.32 11.71
N ALA A 695 45.91 5.81 10.75
CA ALA A 695 45.47 7.21 10.74
C ALA A 695 44.34 7.45 11.75
N VAL A 696 44.55 8.34 12.72
CA VAL A 696 43.50 8.78 13.64
C VAL A 696 42.60 9.77 12.91
N VAL A 697 41.50 9.28 12.36
CA VAL A 697 40.51 10.09 11.62
C VAL A 697 39.34 10.51 12.51
N LEU A 698 38.76 11.69 12.22
CA LEU A 698 37.48 12.10 12.79
C LEU A 698 36.39 11.10 12.38
N PRO A 699 35.41 10.79 13.25
CA PRO A 699 34.32 9.86 12.95
C PRO A 699 33.23 10.47 12.05
N VAL A 700 33.56 11.51 11.28
CA VAL A 700 32.63 12.21 10.36
C VAL A 700 32.99 11.90 8.91
N MET A 701 31.97 11.60 8.12
CA MET A 701 32.06 11.49 6.67
C MET A 701 31.42 12.70 6.01
N VAL A 702 32.17 13.39 5.15
CA VAL A 702 31.64 14.49 4.32
C VAL A 702 31.46 13.98 2.89
N TYR A 703 30.22 14.02 2.44
CA TYR A 703 29.77 13.61 1.12
C TYR A 703 29.57 14.85 0.25
N PHE A 704 30.36 14.95 -0.82
CA PHE A 704 30.18 15.97 -1.85
C PHE A 704 29.39 15.38 -3.01
N TYR A 705 28.30 16.03 -3.40
CA TYR A 705 27.46 15.62 -4.51
C TYR A 705 27.15 16.80 -5.43
N ASN A 706 26.87 16.50 -6.70
CA ASN A 706 26.44 17.50 -7.66
C ASN A 706 24.93 17.34 -7.89
N MET A 707 24.24 18.47 -7.85
CA MET A 707 22.81 18.54 -8.12
C MET A 707 22.56 18.69 -9.62
N PRO A 708 21.41 18.20 -10.15
CA PRO A 708 20.25 17.68 -9.42
C PRO A 708 20.27 16.16 -9.13
N TYR A 709 21.24 15.41 -9.68
CA TYR A 709 21.14 13.93 -9.75
C TYR A 709 21.42 13.18 -8.44
N GLY A 710 21.84 13.88 -7.38
CA GLY A 710 22.17 13.24 -6.10
C GLY A 710 23.32 12.24 -6.18
N GLU A 711 24.10 12.27 -7.27
CA GLU A 711 25.25 11.39 -7.42
C GLU A 711 26.36 11.83 -6.47
N ILE A 712 26.69 10.95 -5.52
CA ILE A 712 27.81 11.15 -4.60
C ILE A 712 29.09 11.03 -5.41
N HIS A 713 29.81 12.14 -5.57
CA HIS A 713 31.06 12.14 -6.32
C HIS A 713 32.23 11.65 -5.48
N THR A 714 32.33 12.11 -4.24
CA THR A 714 33.47 11.78 -3.39
C THR A 714 33.10 11.86 -1.92
N VAL A 715 33.65 10.93 -1.14
CA VAL A 715 33.52 10.87 0.32
C VAL A 715 34.88 11.14 0.94
N TYR A 716 34.94 12.11 1.84
CA TYR A 716 36.13 12.45 2.60
C TYR A 716 35.96 12.20 4.09
N ARG A 717 37.04 11.76 4.73
CA ARG A 717 37.25 11.78 6.19
C ARG A 717 38.34 12.80 6.51
N PHE A 718 38.44 13.22 7.76
CA PHE A 718 39.43 14.21 8.20
C PHE A 718 40.42 13.58 9.16
N SER A 719 41.70 13.92 9.04
CA SER A 719 42.68 13.63 10.10
C SER A 719 42.34 14.41 11.37
N SER A 720 42.45 13.77 12.53
CA SER A 720 42.31 14.41 13.84
C SER A 720 43.55 15.21 14.26
N VAL A 721 44.67 15.01 13.57
CA VAL A 721 45.95 15.69 13.79
C VAL A 721 46.20 16.61 12.59
N VAL A 722 46.26 17.91 12.85
CA VAL A 722 46.54 18.98 11.87
C VAL A 722 47.87 19.60 12.20
#